data_AF-A0A0X3P085-F1
#
_entry.id   AF-A0A0X3P085-F1
#
_cell.length_a   1.000
_cell.length_b   1.000
_cell.length_c   1.000
_cell.angle_alpha   90.00
_cell.angle_beta   90.00
_cell.angle_gamma   90.00
#
_symmetry.space_group_name_H-M   'P 1'
#
loop_
_entity.id
_entity.type
_entity.pdbx_description
1 polymer ?
#
loop_
_entity_poly.entity_id
_entity_poly.type
_entity_poly.pdbx_seq_one_letter_code
_entity_poly.pdbx_strand_id
1 'polypeptide(L)'
;MSTDSENVKVCVRCRPMNEKEEQQKFFTVVKVDEETGAVHLRSPDESEDGPTKMFTFDYAFGMGSKQLDIFNKIARPIIEKVFEGYNGTIFAYGQTGTGKTFTMEGVRSVPSLRGIIPNSFAHIFGRIAKADSKTRFLVHVSYLEIYNEEVRDLLGKNQQTKLDVKERPDCGVYVKDLSTVMVHSPNEMEKVMCLGNKNRSTAATNMNEHSSRSHAIFTVTVECCEIMESGRQMLRQGKLHLVDLAGSERQSKTGATGKRLQEANKINLSLTTLGNVISALVDGKSTHVPYRNSKLTRLLQDSLGGNSKTVMIANIGPTNYNYEESVSTLRYAHRAKSIKNKARVNEDPKDALLRQFQKEIEELRKQLNQGSSAISASVENEGEEYEISPTDGELRRNKRKQQENKQLTKTQILEIQQMIEADRRQLEEKKDMEVEERDKIRNRLEEKEAELLMAKRAQADLVNRMEALEKRIIVGGENLLEKAEAQERLLEESAQELKIQEERARQLKQKLKEKKEERINIEEKYNSLQEEAAGKRKKLQKLTTMHLQAKAELEDMKTEHVREMEGLLENIRQLNHELGFLNLIIDNFIPKPFQELIEHNVNWNEEIGEWQLRCIAYTGNNIHKLESDEVIEADGDVPGVYISYNPKRDNIRSTKQDFMMKQKKNQKVQRRTVPV
;
A
#
# COMPACT_ATOMS: atom_id res chain seq x y z
N MET A 1 -24.63 12.76 -4.86
CA MET A 1 -23.57 11.75 -4.62
C MET A 1 -23.03 11.90 -3.20
N SER A 2 -23.23 10.93 -2.29
CA SER A 2 -22.41 10.86 -1.08
C SER A 2 -21.11 10.14 -1.43
N THR A 3 -20.07 10.90 -1.80
CA THR A 3 -18.70 10.43 -1.62
C THR A 3 -18.42 10.53 -0.13
N ASP A 4 -19.00 9.62 0.65
CA ASP A 4 -18.79 9.60 2.09
C ASP A 4 -17.32 9.30 2.33
N SER A 5 -16.58 10.34 2.68
CA SER A 5 -15.21 10.23 3.16
C SER A 5 -15.24 9.31 4.38
N GLU A 6 -14.59 8.17 4.28
CA GLU A 6 -14.49 7.22 5.40
C GLU A 6 -13.21 7.51 6.17
N ASN A 7 -13.31 7.60 7.49
CA ASN A 7 -12.13 7.75 8.32
C ASN A 7 -11.31 6.46 8.35
N VAL A 8 -10.00 6.58 8.48
CA VAL A 8 -9.14 5.44 8.83
C VAL A 8 -9.61 4.88 10.16
N LYS A 9 -9.93 3.59 10.19
CA LYS A 9 -10.33 2.91 11.42
C LYS A 9 -9.09 2.57 12.24
N VAL A 10 -9.19 2.75 13.54
CA VAL A 10 -8.08 2.50 14.46
C VAL A 10 -8.51 1.53 15.54
N CYS A 11 -7.69 0.50 15.68
CA CYS A 11 -7.84 -0.57 16.66
C CYS A 11 -6.63 -0.56 17.59
N VAL A 12 -6.82 -0.68 18.90
CA VAL A 12 -5.73 -0.92 19.84
C VAL A 12 -5.74 -2.37 20.30
N ARG A 13 -4.56 -2.98 20.41
CA ARG A 13 -4.40 -4.32 20.97
C ARG A 13 -3.32 -4.33 22.04
N CYS A 14 -3.72 -4.61 23.28
CA CYS A 14 -2.80 -4.83 24.40
C CYS A 14 -2.51 -6.32 24.55
N ARG A 15 -1.24 -6.73 24.44
CA ARG A 15 -0.86 -8.13 24.65
C ARG A 15 -0.82 -8.50 26.16
N PRO A 16 -0.87 -9.80 26.51
CA PRO A 16 -0.50 -10.27 27.84
C PRO A 16 0.92 -9.89 28.23
N MET A 17 1.22 -9.90 29.53
CA MET A 17 2.59 -9.73 30.04
C MET A 17 3.44 -10.94 29.57
N ASN A 18 4.70 -10.69 29.23
CA ASN A 18 5.60 -11.77 28.82
C ASN A 18 6.44 -12.28 30.01
N GLU A 19 7.02 -13.47 29.89
CA GLU A 19 7.78 -14.11 30.98
C GLU A 19 8.94 -13.24 31.49
N LYS A 20 9.60 -12.47 30.62
CA LYS A 20 10.69 -11.57 31.01
C LYS A 20 10.18 -10.42 31.87
N GLU A 21 9.04 -9.85 31.52
CA GLU A 21 8.39 -8.78 32.25
C GLU A 21 7.89 -9.25 33.62
N GLU A 22 7.37 -10.48 33.69
CA GLU A 22 6.96 -11.12 34.96
C GLU A 22 8.18 -11.38 35.86
N GLN A 23 9.27 -11.91 35.29
CA GLN A 23 10.53 -12.15 36.02
C GLN A 23 11.15 -10.86 36.55
N GLN A 24 11.05 -9.76 35.79
CA GLN A 24 11.52 -8.43 36.18
C GLN A 24 10.57 -7.70 37.12
N LYS A 25 9.45 -8.32 37.50
CA LYS A 25 8.43 -7.78 38.42
C LYS A 25 7.86 -6.42 37.97
N PHE A 26 7.72 -6.24 36.66
CA PHE A 26 6.95 -5.11 36.14
C PHE A 26 5.48 -5.25 36.49
N PHE A 27 4.77 -4.13 36.58
CA PHE A 27 3.35 -4.11 36.91
C PHE A 27 2.53 -3.52 35.77
N THR A 28 1.27 -3.94 35.69
CA THR A 28 0.34 -3.50 34.64
C THR A 28 -0.06 -2.03 34.86
N VAL A 29 0.03 -1.24 33.79
CA VAL A 29 -0.38 0.17 33.75
C VAL A 29 -1.49 0.44 32.73
N VAL A 30 -1.84 -0.56 31.92
CA VAL A 30 -2.87 -0.45 30.87
C VAL A 30 -4.13 -1.17 31.32
N LYS A 31 -5.28 -0.50 31.22
CA LYS A 31 -6.61 -1.09 31.35
C LYS A 31 -7.41 -0.82 30.09
N VAL A 32 -7.95 -1.87 29.48
CA VAL A 32 -8.73 -1.79 28.23
C VAL A 32 -10.21 -2.05 28.55
N ASP A 33 -11.08 -1.17 28.07
CA ASP A 33 -12.52 -1.36 28.02
C ASP A 33 -12.92 -1.66 26.57
N GLU A 34 -13.12 -2.95 26.28
CA GLU A 34 -13.38 -3.43 24.91
C GLU A 34 -14.76 -2.99 24.38
N GLU A 35 -15.72 -2.67 25.26
CA GLU A 35 -17.08 -2.26 24.85
C GLU A 35 -17.14 -0.81 24.40
N THR A 36 -16.38 0.06 25.07
CA THR A 36 -16.32 1.49 24.74
C THR A 36 -15.18 1.81 23.78
N GLY A 37 -14.27 0.87 23.55
CA GLY A 37 -13.03 1.11 22.81
C GLY A 37 -12.06 2.02 23.58
N ALA A 38 -12.25 2.18 24.90
CA ALA A 38 -11.44 3.05 25.74
C ALA A 38 -10.21 2.33 26.28
N VAL A 39 -9.07 3.04 26.30
CA VAL A 39 -7.79 2.55 26.81
C VAL A 39 -7.30 3.54 27.85
N HIS A 40 -7.15 3.06 29.09
CA HIS A 40 -6.68 3.83 30.24
C HIS A 40 -5.22 3.49 30.54
N LEU A 41 -4.37 4.51 30.62
CA LEU A 41 -2.97 4.39 31.01
C LEU A 41 -2.72 5.11 32.33
N ARG A 42 -2.27 4.35 33.33
CA ARG A 42 -1.81 4.87 34.61
C ARG A 42 -0.34 5.28 34.53
N SER A 43 -0.01 6.49 34.96
CA SER A 43 1.39 6.91 35.08
C SER A 43 2.12 6.03 36.11
N PRO A 44 3.37 5.57 35.84
CA PRO A 44 4.13 4.79 36.81
C PRO A 44 4.43 5.54 38.12
N ASP A 45 4.47 6.87 38.07
CA ASP A 45 4.82 7.75 39.19
C ASP A 45 3.62 8.11 40.07
N GLU A 46 2.41 7.76 39.66
CA GLU A 46 1.18 8.08 40.39
C GLU A 46 0.68 6.91 41.22
N SER A 47 -0.04 7.21 42.30
CA SER A 47 -0.73 6.20 43.12
C SER A 47 -1.76 5.41 42.30
N GLU A 48 -2.22 4.26 42.81
CA GLU A 48 -3.20 3.42 42.09
C GLU A 48 -4.52 4.16 41.76
N ASP A 49 -4.90 5.13 42.59
CA ASP A 49 -6.07 6.01 42.40
C ASP A 49 -5.75 7.34 41.66
N GLY A 50 -4.56 7.43 41.06
CA GLY A 50 -4.11 8.61 40.31
C GLY A 50 -4.86 8.81 38.98
N PRO A 51 -4.80 10.02 38.40
CA PRO A 51 -5.42 10.31 37.11
C PRO A 51 -4.85 9.43 35.98
N THR A 52 -5.74 8.72 35.27
CA THR A 52 -5.32 7.90 34.11
C THR A 52 -5.53 8.67 32.80
N LYS A 53 -4.58 8.54 31.87
CA LYS A 53 -4.74 9.03 30.49
C LYS A 53 -5.72 8.12 29.77
N MET A 54 -6.77 8.69 29.18
CA MET A 54 -7.80 7.92 28.50
C MET A 54 -7.81 8.25 27.00
N PHE A 55 -7.79 7.22 26.17
CA PHE A 55 -7.93 7.31 24.72
C PHE A 55 -9.11 6.47 24.25
N THR A 56 -9.82 6.90 23.19
CA THR A 56 -10.97 6.16 22.65
C THR A 56 -10.81 5.88 21.16
N PHE A 57 -10.87 4.61 20.79
CA PHE A 57 -10.66 4.12 19.43
C PHE A 57 -11.92 3.46 18.87
N ASP A 58 -11.88 3.04 17.60
CA ASP A 58 -13.02 2.32 17.00
C ASP A 58 -13.15 0.93 17.62
N TYR A 59 -12.01 0.30 17.95
CA TYR A 59 -11.94 -0.96 18.66
C TYR A 59 -10.77 -0.96 19.65
N ALA A 60 -10.93 -1.63 20.79
CA ALA A 60 -9.84 -1.89 21.73
C ALA A 60 -9.92 -3.35 22.21
N PHE A 61 -8.79 -4.03 22.21
CA PHE A 61 -8.64 -5.44 22.59
C PHE A 61 -7.68 -5.56 23.78
N GLY A 62 -8.16 -6.16 24.85
CA GLY A 62 -7.40 -6.43 26.06
C GLY A 62 -6.54 -7.69 25.96
N MET A 63 -5.93 -8.05 27.08
CA MET A 63 -5.02 -9.20 27.18
C MET A 63 -5.72 -10.54 26.91
N GLY A 64 -7.04 -10.62 27.12
CA GLY A 64 -7.83 -11.83 26.90
C GLY A 64 -8.36 -12.03 25.48
N SER A 65 -8.18 -11.07 24.57
CA SER A 65 -8.79 -11.13 23.24
C SER A 65 -8.10 -12.17 22.34
N LYS A 66 -8.91 -12.98 21.63
CA LYS A 66 -8.41 -14.06 20.76
C LYS A 66 -8.11 -13.53 19.35
N GLN A 67 -7.27 -14.27 18.61
CA GLN A 67 -6.91 -13.92 17.23
C GLN A 67 -8.12 -13.93 16.28
N LEU A 68 -9.00 -14.92 16.43
CA LEU A 68 -10.20 -15.06 15.59
C LEU A 68 -11.16 -13.89 15.79
N ASP A 69 -11.34 -13.44 17.04
CA ASP A 69 -12.21 -12.29 17.36
C ASP A 69 -11.70 -11.00 16.71
N ILE A 70 -10.37 -10.78 16.77
CA ILE A 70 -9.71 -9.65 16.13
C ILE A 70 -9.88 -9.73 14.61
N PHE A 71 -9.66 -10.91 14.01
CA PHE A 71 -9.84 -11.10 12.57
C PHE A 71 -11.29 -10.80 12.14
N ASN A 72 -12.27 -11.35 12.85
CA ASN A 72 -13.69 -11.21 12.52
C ASN A 72 -14.17 -9.76 12.64
N LYS A 73 -13.71 -9.02 13.65
CA LYS A 73 -14.06 -7.60 13.81
C LYS A 73 -13.31 -6.67 12.85
N ILE A 74 -12.04 -6.95 12.57
CA ILE A 74 -11.14 -6.01 11.89
C ILE A 74 -10.92 -6.37 10.42
N ALA A 75 -10.45 -7.59 10.15
CA ALA A 75 -9.98 -7.98 8.83
C ALA A 75 -11.10 -8.44 7.91
N ARG A 76 -12.04 -9.24 8.43
CA ARG A 76 -13.16 -9.78 7.64
C ARG A 76 -13.95 -8.69 6.90
N PRO A 77 -14.36 -7.56 7.52
CA PRO A 77 -15.08 -6.50 6.81
C PRO A 77 -14.27 -5.84 5.70
N ILE A 78 -12.95 -5.74 5.85
CA ILE A 78 -12.06 -5.18 4.81
C ILE A 78 -11.94 -6.14 3.64
N ILE A 79 -11.77 -7.44 3.91
CA ILE A 79 -11.67 -8.46 2.86
C ILE A 79 -12.95 -8.53 2.03
N GLU A 80 -14.12 -8.46 2.66
CA GLU A 80 -15.40 -8.39 1.92
C GLU A 80 -15.47 -7.17 0.98
N LYS A 81 -14.94 -6.02 1.42
CA LYS A 81 -14.82 -4.84 0.54
C LYS A 81 -13.82 -5.02 -0.58
N VAL A 82 -12.76 -5.80 -0.38
CA VAL A 82 -11.83 -6.15 -1.46
C VAL A 82 -12.53 -6.99 -2.54
N PHE A 83 -13.41 -7.92 -2.16
CA PHE A 83 -14.25 -8.66 -3.13
C PHE A 83 -15.26 -7.77 -3.87
N GLU A 84 -15.73 -6.69 -3.24
CA GLU A 84 -16.56 -5.68 -3.92
C GLU A 84 -15.77 -4.81 -4.91
N GLY A 85 -14.44 -4.90 -4.92
CA GLY A 85 -13.53 -4.14 -5.80
C GLY A 85 -12.87 -2.92 -5.14
N TYR A 86 -12.94 -2.76 -3.82
CA TYR A 86 -12.21 -1.70 -3.11
C TYR A 86 -10.74 -2.10 -2.86
N ASN A 87 -9.87 -1.12 -2.71
CA ASN A 87 -8.58 -1.34 -2.06
C ASN A 87 -8.78 -1.38 -0.53
N GLY A 88 -8.04 -2.26 0.13
CA GLY A 88 -8.02 -2.42 1.57
C GLY A 88 -6.59 -2.47 2.11
N THR A 89 -6.34 -1.80 3.22
CA THR A 89 -5.03 -1.84 3.90
C THR A 89 -5.21 -2.14 5.38
N ILE A 90 -4.51 -3.15 5.88
CA ILE A 90 -4.43 -3.46 7.30
C ILE A 90 -2.95 -3.42 7.70
N PHE A 91 -2.59 -2.50 8.59
CA PHE A 91 -1.22 -2.38 9.06
C PHE A 91 -1.10 -2.44 10.57
N ALA A 92 -0.12 -3.18 11.06
CA ALA A 92 0.24 -3.25 12.48
C ALA A 92 1.36 -2.25 12.81
N TYR A 93 1.16 -1.46 13.87
CA TYR A 93 2.08 -0.42 14.32
C TYR A 93 2.29 -0.50 15.83
N GLY A 94 3.50 -0.19 16.31
CA GLY A 94 3.83 -0.18 17.73
C GLY A 94 5.29 -0.58 17.98
N GLN A 95 5.71 -0.53 19.24
CA GLN A 95 7.07 -0.87 19.65
C GLN A 95 7.40 -2.36 19.34
N THR A 96 8.68 -2.68 19.14
CA THR A 96 9.16 -4.06 19.06
C THR A 96 8.74 -4.90 20.27
N GLY A 97 8.27 -6.12 20.02
CA GLY A 97 7.80 -7.01 21.08
C GLY A 97 6.39 -6.70 21.63
N THR A 98 5.66 -5.72 21.09
CA THR A 98 4.26 -5.46 21.48
C THR A 98 3.23 -6.37 20.81
N GLY A 99 3.66 -7.15 19.79
CA GLY A 99 2.80 -8.15 19.14
C GLY A 99 2.33 -7.80 17.72
N LYS A 100 3.02 -6.93 16.98
CA LYS A 100 2.74 -6.64 15.56
C LYS A 100 2.73 -7.90 14.69
N THR A 101 3.86 -8.60 14.60
CA THR A 101 3.99 -9.87 13.87
C THR A 101 3.07 -10.95 14.43
N PHE A 102 2.84 -11.00 15.75
CA PHE A 102 1.85 -11.93 16.32
C PHE A 102 0.42 -11.62 15.85
N THR A 103 0.08 -10.35 15.67
CA THR A 103 -1.23 -9.94 15.13
C THR A 103 -1.36 -10.27 13.65
N MET A 104 -0.33 -9.95 12.86
CA MET A 104 -0.35 -10.16 11.42
C MET A 104 -0.20 -11.64 11.03
N GLU A 105 0.76 -12.34 11.60
CA GLU A 105 1.10 -13.72 11.24
C GLU A 105 0.62 -14.74 12.29
N GLY A 106 0.82 -14.42 13.57
CA GLY A 106 0.48 -15.31 14.68
C GLY A 106 1.31 -16.60 14.69
N VAL A 107 0.77 -17.66 15.29
CA VAL A 107 1.42 -18.98 15.33
C VAL A 107 0.76 -19.89 14.30
N ARG A 108 1.40 -20.06 13.15
CA ARG A 108 0.81 -20.76 11.98
C ARG A 108 0.37 -22.20 12.26
N SER A 109 1.13 -22.90 13.09
CA SER A 109 0.90 -24.30 13.45
C SER A 109 -0.34 -24.51 14.34
N VAL A 110 -0.81 -23.46 15.01
CA VAL A 110 -1.92 -23.53 15.96
C VAL A 110 -3.12 -22.75 15.41
N PRO A 111 -4.20 -23.42 14.94
CA PRO A 111 -5.34 -22.77 14.28
C PRO A 111 -5.95 -21.58 15.03
N SER A 112 -6.06 -21.67 16.37
CA SER A 112 -6.61 -20.61 17.23
C SER A 112 -5.67 -19.41 17.42
N LEU A 113 -4.38 -19.57 17.14
CA LEU A 113 -3.36 -18.53 17.29
C LEU A 113 -2.89 -17.96 15.95
N ARG A 114 -3.44 -18.42 14.81
CA ARG A 114 -3.21 -17.86 13.48
C ARG A 114 -3.61 -16.39 13.44
N GLY A 115 -2.74 -15.54 12.90
CA GLY A 115 -2.96 -14.10 12.78
C GLY A 115 -3.84 -13.71 11.60
N ILE A 116 -3.86 -12.41 11.30
CA ILE A 116 -4.71 -11.84 10.24
C ILE A 116 -4.37 -12.40 8.86
N ILE A 117 -3.09 -12.51 8.50
CA ILE A 117 -2.63 -12.99 7.19
C ILE A 117 -3.12 -14.42 6.89
N PRO A 118 -2.79 -15.46 7.69
CA PRO A 118 -3.25 -16.81 7.41
C PRO A 118 -4.78 -16.96 7.47
N ASN A 119 -5.47 -16.24 8.37
CA ASN A 119 -6.94 -16.24 8.39
C ASN A 119 -7.53 -15.55 7.14
N SER A 120 -6.87 -14.53 6.60
CA SER A 120 -7.27 -13.86 5.35
C SER A 120 -7.19 -14.84 4.18
N PHE A 121 -6.15 -15.68 4.12
CA PHE A 121 -6.01 -16.68 3.07
C PHE A 121 -7.16 -17.70 3.10
N ALA A 122 -7.48 -18.22 4.28
CA ALA A 122 -8.59 -19.15 4.46
C ALA A 122 -9.93 -18.50 4.04
N HIS A 123 -10.17 -17.27 4.48
CA HIS A 123 -11.41 -16.56 4.19
C HIS A 123 -11.57 -16.17 2.72
N ILE A 124 -10.49 -15.70 2.06
CA ILE A 124 -10.51 -15.38 0.62
C ILE A 124 -10.91 -16.61 -0.19
N PHE A 125 -10.25 -17.75 0.03
CA PHE A 125 -10.58 -18.97 -0.71
C PHE A 125 -11.90 -19.61 -0.28
N GLY A 126 -12.30 -19.47 0.99
CA GLY A 126 -13.63 -19.86 1.45
C GLY A 126 -14.74 -19.06 0.75
N ARG A 127 -14.53 -17.74 0.55
CA ARG A 127 -15.46 -16.87 -0.16
C ARG A 127 -15.54 -17.17 -1.65
N ILE A 128 -14.41 -17.52 -2.28
CA ILE A 128 -14.33 -17.97 -3.68
C ILE A 128 -15.04 -19.31 -3.86
N ALA A 129 -14.84 -20.27 -2.94
CA ALA A 129 -15.48 -21.58 -3.01
C ALA A 129 -17.01 -21.50 -2.86
N LYS A 130 -17.51 -20.53 -2.09
CA LYS A 130 -18.95 -20.26 -1.88
C LYS A 130 -19.58 -19.37 -2.97
N ALA A 131 -18.80 -18.86 -3.93
CA ALA A 131 -19.32 -17.96 -4.95
C ALA A 131 -20.07 -18.68 -6.07
N ASP A 132 -21.05 -18.00 -6.66
CA ASP A 132 -21.83 -18.54 -7.78
C ASP A 132 -20.94 -18.85 -9.00
N SER A 133 -21.33 -19.86 -9.77
CA SER A 133 -20.63 -20.27 -11.01
C SER A 133 -20.54 -19.18 -12.08
N LYS A 134 -21.36 -18.12 -11.98
CA LYS A 134 -21.33 -16.93 -12.84
C LYS A 134 -20.19 -15.95 -12.51
N THR A 135 -19.52 -16.14 -11.37
CA THR A 135 -18.42 -15.29 -10.91
C THR A 135 -17.10 -16.06 -10.99
N ARG A 136 -16.12 -15.48 -11.68
CA ARG A 136 -14.78 -16.04 -11.85
C ARG A 136 -13.77 -15.17 -11.12
N PHE A 137 -12.83 -15.81 -10.43
CA PHE A 137 -11.81 -15.11 -9.66
C PHE A 137 -10.42 -15.43 -10.17
N LEU A 138 -9.56 -14.42 -10.11
CA LEU A 138 -8.13 -14.55 -10.31
C LEU A 138 -7.40 -13.89 -9.14
N VAL A 139 -6.54 -14.65 -8.47
CA VAL A 139 -5.84 -14.18 -7.28
C VAL A 139 -4.34 -14.16 -7.50
N HIS A 140 -3.77 -12.99 -7.25
CA HIS A 140 -2.35 -12.72 -7.37
C HIS A 140 -1.78 -12.27 -6.03
N VAL A 141 -0.53 -12.65 -5.75
CA VAL A 141 0.17 -12.22 -4.55
C VAL A 141 1.54 -11.64 -4.89
N SER A 142 1.92 -10.61 -4.16
CA SER A 142 3.28 -10.06 -4.17
C SER A 142 3.72 -9.82 -2.74
N TYR A 143 5.00 -10.04 -2.44
CA TYR A 143 5.52 -9.86 -1.10
C TYR A 143 6.85 -9.13 -1.15
N LEU A 144 6.94 -8.00 -0.46
CA LEU A 144 8.13 -7.18 -0.44
C LEU A 144 8.53 -6.80 0.99
N GLU A 145 9.79 -6.44 1.15
CA GLU A 145 10.27 -5.74 2.33
C GLU A 145 10.86 -4.37 1.98
N ILE A 146 10.74 -3.45 2.93
CA ILE A 146 11.43 -2.16 2.92
C ILE A 146 12.42 -2.18 4.07
N TYR A 147 13.71 -2.18 3.73
CA TYR A 147 14.80 -2.15 4.68
C TYR A 147 15.81 -1.09 4.25
N ASN A 148 16.20 -0.20 5.17
CA ASN A 148 17.18 0.86 4.89
C ASN A 148 16.80 1.77 3.70
N GLU A 149 15.50 2.06 3.53
CA GLU A 149 14.90 2.78 2.38
C GLU A 149 15.09 2.10 1.01
N GLU A 150 15.42 0.81 1.01
CA GLU A 150 15.49 -0.03 -0.19
C GLU A 150 14.31 -1.00 -0.22
N VAL A 151 13.66 -1.11 -1.39
CA VAL A 151 12.59 -2.08 -1.63
C VAL A 151 13.20 -3.36 -2.20
N ARG A 152 12.85 -4.51 -1.60
CA ARG A 152 13.31 -5.83 -2.02
C ARG A 152 12.12 -6.76 -2.22
N ASP A 153 12.17 -7.53 -3.29
CA ASP A 153 11.14 -8.51 -3.63
C ASP A 153 11.44 -9.86 -2.96
N LEU A 154 10.62 -10.22 -1.97
CA LEU A 154 10.77 -11.45 -1.19
C LEU A 154 10.41 -12.72 -1.98
N LEU A 155 9.78 -12.60 -3.15
CA LEU A 155 9.39 -13.72 -4.01
C LEU A 155 10.29 -13.84 -5.25
N GLY A 156 11.08 -12.82 -5.54
CA GLY A 156 12.00 -12.76 -6.67
C GLY A 156 13.14 -13.77 -6.58
N LYS A 157 13.73 -14.09 -7.74
CA LYS A 157 14.89 -15.01 -7.84
C LYS A 157 16.14 -14.46 -7.16
N ASN A 158 16.30 -13.14 -7.15
CA ASN A 158 17.46 -12.46 -6.58
C ASN A 158 17.04 -11.40 -5.55
N GLN A 159 17.19 -11.75 -4.28
CA GLN A 159 16.85 -10.94 -3.10
C GLN A 159 17.76 -9.72 -2.89
N GLN A 160 18.89 -9.64 -3.61
CA GLN A 160 19.78 -8.47 -3.55
C GLN A 160 19.39 -7.36 -4.53
N THR A 161 18.45 -7.64 -5.44
CA THR A 161 17.99 -6.65 -6.43
C THR A 161 17.17 -5.59 -5.72
N LYS A 162 17.56 -4.32 -5.90
CA LYS A 162 16.80 -3.17 -5.40
C LYS A 162 15.74 -2.81 -6.43
N LEU A 163 14.50 -2.61 -5.96
CA LEU A 163 13.39 -2.23 -6.82
C LEU A 163 13.02 -0.76 -6.66
N ASP A 164 12.60 -0.16 -7.77
CA ASP A 164 12.20 1.24 -7.82
C ASP A 164 10.70 1.43 -7.62
N VAL A 165 10.34 2.42 -6.82
CA VAL A 165 8.95 2.87 -6.64
C VAL A 165 8.64 3.94 -7.68
N LYS A 166 7.68 3.65 -8.55
CA LYS A 166 7.20 4.52 -9.64
C LYS A 166 5.73 4.88 -9.43
N GLU A 167 5.26 5.87 -10.18
CA GLU A 167 3.88 6.35 -10.12
C GLU A 167 3.35 6.46 -11.54
N ARG A 168 2.10 6.05 -11.77
CA ARG A 168 1.39 6.34 -13.01
C ARG A 168 -0.02 6.85 -12.72
N PRO A 169 -0.60 7.72 -13.58
CA PRO A 169 -1.94 8.26 -13.36
C PRO A 169 -3.06 7.22 -13.32
N ASP A 170 -2.89 6.08 -13.99
CA ASP A 170 -3.89 5.02 -14.12
C ASP A 170 -3.86 4.02 -12.94
N CYS A 171 -2.66 3.64 -12.47
CA CYS A 171 -2.48 2.60 -11.46
C CYS A 171 -2.04 3.11 -10.08
N GLY A 172 -1.69 4.39 -9.96
CA GLY A 172 -1.14 4.98 -8.74
C GLY A 172 0.34 4.62 -8.54
N VAL A 173 0.75 4.55 -7.27
CA VAL A 173 2.12 4.19 -6.89
C VAL A 173 2.31 2.67 -6.96
N TYR A 174 3.36 2.22 -7.66
CA TYR A 174 3.69 0.80 -7.81
C TYR A 174 5.20 0.55 -7.78
N VAL A 175 5.58 -0.70 -7.51
CA VAL A 175 6.98 -1.13 -7.55
C VAL A 175 7.27 -1.74 -8.91
N LYS A 176 8.24 -1.18 -9.63
CA LYS A 176 8.65 -1.69 -10.94
C LYS A 176 9.34 -3.05 -10.77
N ASP A 177 9.02 -3.98 -11.66
CA ASP A 177 9.65 -5.32 -11.73
C ASP A 177 9.43 -6.18 -10.46
N LEU A 178 8.42 -5.86 -9.64
CA LEU A 178 8.02 -6.68 -8.49
C LEU A 178 7.37 -7.99 -8.96
N SER A 179 7.88 -9.12 -8.47
CA SER A 179 7.33 -10.43 -8.81
C SER A 179 5.91 -10.59 -8.29
N THR A 180 5.04 -11.08 -9.16
CA THR A 180 3.65 -11.41 -8.84
C THR A 180 3.42 -12.90 -9.11
N VAL A 181 2.88 -13.61 -8.13
CA VAL A 181 2.63 -15.05 -8.20
C VAL A 181 1.12 -15.29 -8.22
N MET A 182 0.65 -16.05 -9.21
CA MET A 182 -0.74 -16.51 -9.27
C MET A 182 -0.92 -17.68 -8.30
N VAL A 183 -2.00 -17.67 -7.53
CA VAL A 183 -2.29 -18.68 -6.50
C VAL A 183 -3.69 -19.23 -6.68
N HIS A 184 -3.83 -20.54 -6.53
CA HIS A 184 -5.08 -21.26 -6.73
C HIS A 184 -5.64 -21.90 -5.46
N SER A 185 -4.88 -21.88 -4.37
CA SER A 185 -5.30 -22.44 -3.09
C SER A 185 -4.70 -21.69 -1.90
N PRO A 186 -5.33 -21.78 -0.72
CA PRO A 186 -4.78 -21.18 0.50
C PRO A 186 -3.44 -21.80 0.90
N ASN A 187 -3.21 -23.08 0.57
CA ASN A 187 -1.93 -23.75 0.79
C ASN A 187 -0.82 -23.17 -0.11
N GLU A 188 -1.14 -22.75 -1.33
CA GLU A 188 -0.17 -22.06 -2.19
C GLU A 188 0.18 -20.68 -1.64
N MET A 189 -0.81 -19.91 -1.15
CA MET A 189 -0.52 -18.64 -0.46
C MET A 189 0.38 -18.85 0.75
N GLU A 190 0.12 -19.88 1.57
CA GLU A 190 0.97 -20.19 2.72
C GLU A 190 2.40 -20.57 2.32
N LYS A 191 2.57 -21.35 1.24
CA LYS A 191 3.90 -21.66 0.67
C LYS A 191 4.63 -20.41 0.20
N VAL A 192 3.94 -19.50 -0.51
CA VAL A 192 4.51 -18.23 -0.98
C VAL A 192 4.93 -17.36 0.21
N MET A 193 4.10 -17.28 1.24
CA MET A 193 4.40 -16.55 2.47
C MET A 193 5.60 -17.18 3.23
N CYS A 194 5.67 -18.51 3.31
CA CYS A 194 6.83 -19.23 3.87
C CYS A 194 8.11 -18.93 3.10
N LEU A 195 8.06 -18.93 1.77
CA LEU A 195 9.20 -18.62 0.91
C LEU A 195 9.69 -17.18 1.17
N GLY A 196 8.78 -16.21 1.18
CA GLY A 196 9.15 -14.81 1.44
C GLY A 196 9.71 -14.60 2.84
N ASN A 197 9.14 -15.25 3.87
CA ASN A 197 9.70 -15.19 5.22
C ASN A 197 11.08 -15.85 5.33
N LYS A 198 11.31 -16.95 4.60
CA LYS A 198 12.64 -17.56 4.53
C LYS A 198 13.66 -16.59 3.92
N ASN A 199 13.28 -15.92 2.83
CA ASN A 199 14.13 -14.93 2.16
C ASN A 199 14.39 -13.69 3.02
N ARG A 200 13.37 -13.24 3.78
CA ARG A 200 13.50 -12.18 4.79
C ARG A 200 14.50 -12.55 5.90
N SER A 201 14.50 -13.82 6.33
CA SER A 201 15.40 -14.33 7.36
C SER A 201 16.82 -14.62 6.86
N THR A 202 17.03 -15.08 5.62
CA THR A 202 18.38 -15.37 5.09
C THR A 202 19.19 -14.11 4.81
N ALA A 203 18.53 -12.97 4.58
CA ALA A 203 19.18 -11.66 4.55
C ALA A 203 19.68 -11.22 5.94
N ALA A 204 19.16 -11.82 7.03
CA ALA A 204 19.66 -11.62 8.37
C ALA A 204 20.94 -12.46 8.55
N THR A 205 22.10 -11.83 8.42
CA THR A 205 23.34 -12.41 8.97
C THR A 205 23.15 -12.68 10.47
N ASN A 206 23.80 -13.73 10.99
CA ASN A 206 23.66 -14.38 12.31
C ASN A 206 23.73 -13.50 13.59
N MET A 207 23.48 -12.20 13.52
CA MET A 207 23.65 -11.22 14.61
C MET A 207 22.48 -10.23 14.81
N ASN A 208 21.37 -10.27 14.06
CA ASN A 208 20.29 -9.27 14.16
C ASN A 208 18.86 -9.87 14.13
N GLU A 209 17.99 -9.43 15.03
CA GLU A 209 16.53 -9.68 15.02
C GLU A 209 15.85 -8.77 13.97
N HIS A 210 15.99 -9.11 12.69
CA HIS A 210 15.67 -8.24 11.53
C HIS A 210 14.18 -7.90 11.36
N SER A 211 13.25 -8.71 11.88
CA SER A 211 11.80 -8.43 11.75
C SER A 211 11.37 -7.13 12.45
N SER A 212 12.11 -6.70 13.47
CA SER A 212 11.90 -5.42 14.16
C SER A 212 12.35 -4.19 13.34
N ARG A 213 13.08 -4.41 12.25
CA ARG A 213 13.86 -3.38 11.55
C ARG A 213 13.54 -3.23 10.06
N SER A 214 12.73 -4.12 9.50
CA SER A 214 12.20 -3.97 8.14
C SER A 214 10.69 -3.97 8.14
N HIS A 215 10.09 -3.18 7.27
CA HIS A 215 8.64 -3.23 7.00
C HIS A 215 8.38 -4.33 5.99
N ALA A 216 7.35 -5.14 6.21
CA ALA A 216 6.93 -6.17 5.27
C ALA A 216 5.52 -5.87 4.76
N ILE A 217 5.33 -5.93 3.44
CA ILE A 217 4.04 -5.68 2.78
C ILE A 217 3.68 -6.89 1.95
N PHE A 218 2.71 -7.68 2.43
CA PHE A 218 2.11 -8.77 1.68
C PHE A 218 0.86 -8.25 0.98
N THR A 219 0.82 -8.28 -0.35
CA THR A 219 -0.31 -7.78 -1.13
C THR A 219 -1.03 -8.93 -1.80
N VAL A 220 -2.34 -8.99 -1.62
CA VAL A 220 -3.24 -9.90 -2.35
C VAL A 220 -4.10 -9.07 -3.30
N THR A 221 -4.00 -9.33 -4.60
CA THR A 221 -4.86 -8.72 -5.61
C THR A 221 -5.91 -9.75 -6.02
N VAL A 222 -7.18 -9.39 -5.88
CA VAL A 222 -8.33 -10.20 -6.27
C VAL A 222 -9.00 -9.53 -7.47
N GLU A 223 -8.96 -10.20 -8.61
CA GLU A 223 -9.72 -9.81 -9.79
C GLU A 223 -10.98 -10.67 -9.86
N CYS A 224 -12.12 -10.01 -10.05
CA CYS A 224 -13.44 -10.60 -10.10
C CYS A 224 -14.06 -10.28 -11.45
N CYS A 225 -14.49 -11.32 -12.17
CA CYS A 225 -15.28 -11.22 -13.39
C CYS A 225 -16.65 -11.82 -13.13
N GLU A 226 -17.68 -10.99 -13.19
CA GLU A 226 -19.07 -11.40 -12.98
C GLU A 226 -19.85 -11.30 -14.29
N ILE A 227 -20.52 -12.37 -14.68
CA ILE A 227 -21.38 -12.41 -15.86
C ILE A 227 -22.80 -11.98 -15.46
N MET A 228 -23.20 -10.78 -15.87
CA MET A 228 -24.55 -10.25 -15.64
C MET A 228 -25.59 -11.01 -16.47
N GLU A 229 -26.87 -10.90 -16.07
CA GLU A 229 -28.01 -11.50 -16.79
C GLU A 229 -28.13 -11.02 -18.24
N SER A 230 -27.66 -9.81 -18.54
CA SER A 230 -27.59 -9.26 -19.90
C SER A 230 -26.49 -9.88 -20.78
N GLY A 231 -25.74 -10.86 -20.27
CA GLY A 231 -24.56 -11.46 -20.91
C GLY A 231 -23.29 -10.60 -20.86
N ARG A 232 -23.35 -9.42 -20.21
CA ARG A 232 -22.20 -8.52 -20.07
C ARG A 232 -21.29 -8.98 -18.93
N GLN A 233 -19.98 -8.89 -19.14
CA GLN A 233 -18.98 -9.14 -18.11
C GLN A 233 -18.66 -7.84 -17.37
N MET A 234 -18.72 -7.88 -16.04
CA MET A 234 -18.29 -6.80 -15.16
C MET A 234 -16.95 -7.18 -14.51
N LEU A 235 -15.93 -6.34 -14.73
CA LEU A 235 -14.59 -6.57 -14.20
C LEU A 235 -14.32 -5.63 -13.03
N ARG A 236 -13.94 -6.23 -11.88
CA ARG A 236 -13.58 -5.52 -10.66
C ARG A 236 -12.24 -6.00 -10.15
N GLN A 237 -11.44 -5.09 -9.58
CA GLN A 237 -10.16 -5.43 -8.98
C GLN A 237 -10.05 -4.83 -7.58
N GLY A 238 -9.87 -5.68 -6.58
CA GLY A 238 -9.54 -5.26 -5.22
C GLY A 238 -8.09 -5.59 -4.87
N LYS A 239 -7.42 -4.71 -4.14
CA LYS A 239 -6.08 -4.97 -3.59
C LYS A 239 -6.14 -4.94 -2.06
N LEU A 240 -5.63 -5.99 -1.42
CA LEU A 240 -5.48 -6.08 0.03
C LEU A 240 -4.00 -5.98 0.41
N HIS A 241 -3.62 -4.91 1.09
CA HIS A 241 -2.28 -4.75 1.67
C HIS A 241 -2.29 -5.18 3.14
N LEU A 242 -1.48 -6.18 3.47
CA LEU A 242 -1.26 -6.67 4.83
C LEU A 242 0.16 -6.30 5.24
N VAL A 243 0.27 -5.32 6.15
CA VAL A 243 1.53 -4.64 6.45
C VAL A 243 1.97 -4.91 7.89
N ASP A 244 3.18 -5.43 8.06
CA ASP A 244 3.87 -5.55 9.36
C ASP A 244 5.00 -4.52 9.41
N LEU A 245 4.80 -3.43 10.15
CA LEU A 245 5.77 -2.35 10.24
C LEU A 245 6.92 -2.71 11.19
N ALA A 246 8.05 -2.03 11.01
CA ALA A 246 9.16 -2.03 11.96
C ALA A 246 8.74 -1.48 13.34
N GLY A 247 9.59 -1.70 14.35
CA GLY A 247 9.41 -1.16 15.70
C GLY A 247 9.38 0.38 15.72
N SER A 248 8.41 0.95 16.44
CA SER A 248 8.29 2.40 16.62
C SER A 248 9.14 3.00 17.74
N GLU A 249 9.98 2.19 18.40
CA GLU A 249 10.78 2.64 19.53
C GLU A 249 11.83 3.70 19.17
N ARG A 250 12.12 4.56 20.15
CA ARG A 250 13.15 5.59 20.04
C ARG A 250 14.56 5.00 20.15
N GLN A 251 15.48 5.59 19.39
CA GLN A 251 16.87 5.14 19.29
C GLN A 251 17.61 5.13 20.63
N SER A 252 17.28 6.05 21.54
CA SER A 252 17.90 6.17 22.86
C SER A 252 17.79 4.89 23.70
N LYS A 253 16.79 4.04 23.44
CA LYS A 253 16.62 2.75 24.13
C LYS A 253 17.39 1.59 23.49
N THR A 254 17.87 1.74 22.27
CA THR A 254 18.49 0.61 21.53
C THR A 254 19.99 0.46 21.80
N GLY A 255 20.66 1.50 22.35
CA GLY A 255 22.09 1.48 22.65
C GLY A 255 22.98 1.23 21.42
N ALA A 256 22.46 1.44 20.21
CA ALA A 256 23.13 1.08 18.96
C ALA A 256 24.29 2.03 18.62
N THR A 257 25.45 1.48 18.25
CA THR A 257 26.65 2.24 17.85
C THR A 257 27.12 1.85 16.44
N GLY A 258 27.84 2.77 15.77
CA GLY A 258 28.45 2.51 14.46
C GLY A 258 27.44 2.29 13.32
N LYS A 259 27.64 1.26 12.48
CA LYS A 259 26.74 0.93 11.36
C LYS A 259 25.29 0.69 11.79
N ARG A 260 25.08 0.18 13.02
CA ARG A 260 23.73 -0.03 13.58
C ARG A 260 23.00 1.29 13.86
N LEU A 261 23.74 2.36 14.15
CA LEU A 261 23.17 3.69 14.33
C LEU A 261 22.67 4.26 12.99
N GLN A 262 23.47 4.11 11.92
CA GLN A 262 23.06 4.52 10.57
C GLN A 262 21.82 3.75 10.08
N GLU A 263 21.75 2.46 10.38
CA GLU A 263 20.59 1.61 10.10
C GLU A 263 19.35 2.07 10.90
N ALA A 264 19.49 2.26 12.23
CA ALA A 264 18.41 2.74 13.09
C ALA A 264 17.89 4.14 12.68
N ASN A 265 18.76 5.00 12.14
CA ASN A 265 18.37 6.28 11.56
C ASN A 265 17.43 6.11 10.37
N LYS A 266 17.72 5.19 9.45
CA LYS A 266 16.88 4.96 8.27
C LYS A 266 15.56 4.27 8.60
N ILE A 267 15.55 3.36 9.58
CA ILE A 267 14.31 2.73 10.05
C ILE A 267 13.39 3.80 10.64
N ASN A 268 13.94 4.66 11.48
CA ASN A 268 13.16 5.74 12.09
C ASN A 268 12.76 6.81 11.09
N LEU A 269 13.53 7.04 10.02
CA LEU A 269 13.15 7.95 8.94
C LEU A 269 11.78 7.56 8.36
N SER A 270 11.58 6.29 8.02
CA SER A 270 10.31 5.81 7.44
C SER A 270 9.11 6.00 8.37
N LEU A 271 9.25 5.67 9.66
CA LEU A 271 8.18 5.81 10.66
C LEU A 271 7.94 7.25 11.09
N THR A 272 9.00 8.07 11.17
CA THR A 272 8.90 9.51 11.42
C THR A 272 8.19 10.20 10.26
N THR A 273 8.56 9.84 9.02
CA THR A 273 7.89 10.34 7.81
C THR A 273 6.42 9.94 7.78
N LEU A 274 6.10 8.70 8.15
CA LEU A 274 4.71 8.26 8.32
C LEU A 274 3.97 9.17 9.33
N GLY A 275 4.60 9.50 10.46
CA GLY A 275 4.03 10.44 11.44
C GLY A 275 3.79 11.86 10.90
N ASN A 276 4.72 12.36 10.09
CA ASN A 276 4.59 13.65 9.44
C ASN A 276 3.44 13.65 8.41
N VAL A 277 3.28 12.57 7.64
CA VAL A 277 2.16 12.39 6.71
C VAL A 277 0.83 12.40 7.46
N ILE A 278 0.72 11.65 8.56
CA ILE A 278 -0.51 11.62 9.37
C ILE A 278 -0.82 13.00 9.93
N SER A 279 0.17 13.70 10.49
CA SER A 279 -0.03 15.03 11.06
C SER A 279 -0.48 16.04 9.99
N ALA A 280 0.17 16.03 8.82
CA ALA A 280 -0.22 16.89 7.70
C ALA A 280 -1.65 16.63 7.20
N LEU A 281 -2.08 15.36 7.17
CA LEU A 281 -3.44 14.97 6.76
C LEU A 281 -4.51 15.38 7.76
N VAL A 282 -4.20 15.37 9.06
CA VAL A 282 -5.15 15.68 10.13
C VAL A 282 -5.26 17.20 10.34
N ASP A 283 -4.15 17.92 10.26
CA ASP A 283 -4.14 19.37 10.49
C ASP A 283 -4.96 20.13 9.43
N GLY A 284 -5.09 19.57 8.22
CA GLY A 284 -5.89 20.13 7.12
C GLY A 284 -5.41 21.47 6.57
N LYS A 285 -4.39 22.08 7.20
CA LYS A 285 -3.74 23.34 6.81
C LYS A 285 -2.61 23.12 5.81
N SER A 286 -2.07 21.91 5.75
CA SER A 286 -0.95 21.56 4.88
C SER A 286 -1.43 21.28 3.46
N THR A 287 -1.06 22.14 2.51
CA THR A 287 -1.37 21.95 1.08
C THR A 287 -0.61 20.77 0.48
N HIS A 288 0.59 20.47 1.00
CA HIS A 288 1.45 19.40 0.53
C HIS A 288 1.67 18.36 1.63
N VAL A 289 1.40 17.08 1.30
CA VAL A 289 1.62 15.95 2.20
C VAL A 289 2.92 15.23 1.78
N PRO A 290 3.90 15.04 2.67
CA PRO A 290 5.26 14.61 2.33
C PRO A 290 5.39 13.09 2.08
N TYR A 291 4.54 12.49 1.26
CA TYR A 291 4.60 11.04 0.98
C TYR A 291 5.94 10.61 0.37
N ARG A 292 6.60 11.49 -0.39
CA ARG A 292 7.84 11.19 -1.13
C ARG A 292 9.08 11.02 -0.24
N ASN A 293 9.02 11.44 1.02
CA ASN A 293 10.15 11.44 1.95
C ASN A 293 10.56 10.04 2.43
N SER A 294 9.73 9.01 2.22
CA SER A 294 10.06 7.61 2.45
C SER A 294 9.38 6.70 1.42
N LYS A 295 10.03 5.60 1.03
CA LYS A 295 9.42 4.58 0.17
C LYS A 295 8.18 3.96 0.81
N LEU A 296 8.16 3.84 2.14
CA LEU A 296 7.00 3.33 2.89
C LEU A 296 5.77 4.24 2.68
N THR A 297 5.93 5.54 2.89
CA THR A 297 4.82 6.50 2.75
C THR A 297 4.38 6.67 1.30
N ARG A 298 5.28 6.52 0.33
CA ARG A 298 4.89 6.45 -1.10
C ARG A 298 4.01 5.24 -1.38
N LEU A 299 4.40 4.05 -0.92
CA LEU A 299 3.63 2.83 -1.14
C LEU A 299 2.30 2.81 -0.39
N LEU A 300 2.21 3.50 0.75
CA LEU A 300 0.99 3.66 1.54
C LEU A 300 0.21 4.94 1.23
N GLN A 301 0.57 5.68 0.17
CA GLN A 301 -0.09 6.94 -0.19
C GLN A 301 -1.60 6.75 -0.40
N ASP A 302 -2.00 5.70 -1.10
CA ASP A 302 -3.42 5.36 -1.29
C ASP A 302 -4.11 4.94 0.02
N SER A 303 -3.33 4.41 0.97
CA SER A 303 -3.83 3.93 2.26
C SER A 303 -4.10 5.07 3.25
N LEU A 304 -3.43 6.20 3.12
CA LEU A 304 -3.48 7.32 4.05
C LEU A 304 -3.88 8.58 3.31
N GLY A 305 -5.18 8.89 3.27
CA GLY A 305 -5.75 10.06 2.56
C GLY A 305 -6.15 9.78 1.10
N GLY A 306 -5.94 8.55 0.59
CA GLY A 306 -6.19 8.18 -0.80
C GLY A 306 -7.36 7.21 -1.02
N ASN A 307 -7.24 6.38 -2.08
CA ASN A 307 -8.22 5.39 -2.49
C ASN A 307 -7.99 4.03 -1.82
N SER A 308 -8.30 3.92 -0.53
CA SER A 308 -8.29 2.65 0.20
C SER A 308 -9.14 2.69 1.47
N LYS A 309 -9.72 1.56 1.85
CA LYS A 309 -10.29 1.33 3.17
C LYS A 309 -9.19 0.84 4.11
N THR A 310 -8.84 1.66 5.09
CA THR A 310 -7.64 1.41 5.90
C THR A 310 -7.98 1.16 7.35
N VAL A 311 -7.33 0.15 7.93
CA VAL A 311 -7.33 -0.11 9.37
C VAL A 311 -5.91 -0.11 9.91
N MET A 312 -5.69 0.69 10.94
CA MET A 312 -4.48 0.68 11.76
C MET A 312 -4.71 -0.19 13.00
N ILE A 313 -3.81 -1.12 13.27
CA ILE A 313 -3.77 -1.88 14.53
C ILE A 313 -2.57 -1.41 15.35
N ALA A 314 -2.83 -0.66 16.41
CA ALA A 314 -1.86 -0.14 17.35
C ALA A 314 -1.60 -1.17 18.47
N ASN A 315 -0.45 -1.83 18.43
CA ASN A 315 -0.02 -2.81 19.41
C ASN A 315 0.73 -2.14 20.57
N ILE A 316 0.32 -2.43 21.81
CA ILE A 316 0.93 -1.89 23.02
C ILE A 316 1.27 -2.99 24.04
N GLY A 317 2.24 -2.70 24.91
CA GLY A 317 2.60 -3.54 26.03
C GLY A 317 1.85 -3.14 27.31
N PRO A 318 1.55 -4.09 28.22
CA PRO A 318 0.75 -3.79 29.40
C PRO A 318 1.52 -3.13 30.56
N THR A 319 2.86 -3.14 30.52
CA THR A 319 3.75 -2.87 31.66
C THR A 319 4.19 -1.41 31.81
N ASN A 320 4.52 -1.02 33.04
CA ASN A 320 5.10 0.29 33.36
C ASN A 320 6.40 0.59 32.57
N TYR A 321 7.24 -0.42 32.32
CA TYR A 321 8.45 -0.28 31.50
C TYR A 321 8.17 0.26 30.08
N ASN A 322 7.02 -0.10 29.51
CA ASN A 322 6.61 0.28 28.17
C ASN A 322 5.70 1.53 28.16
N TYR A 323 5.51 2.21 29.31
CA TYR A 323 4.54 3.31 29.44
C TYR A 323 4.75 4.41 28.39
N GLU A 324 5.96 4.97 28.29
CA GLU A 324 6.28 6.06 27.34
C GLU A 324 6.00 5.67 25.88
N GLU A 325 6.38 4.46 25.47
CA GLU A 325 6.17 3.97 24.10
C GLU A 325 4.70 3.68 23.81
N SER A 326 3.98 3.20 24.83
CA SER A 326 2.53 2.96 24.73
C SER A 326 1.77 4.26 24.60
N VAL A 327 2.13 5.30 25.36
CA VAL A 327 1.58 6.66 25.19
C VAL A 327 1.87 7.19 23.80
N SER A 328 3.12 7.09 23.32
CA SER A 328 3.50 7.52 21.97
C SER A 328 2.69 6.80 20.89
N THR A 329 2.52 5.49 21.03
CA THR A 329 1.74 4.65 20.10
C THR A 329 0.26 5.04 20.08
N LEU A 330 -0.33 5.30 21.25
CA LEU A 330 -1.74 5.67 21.37
C LEU A 330 -2.03 7.08 20.85
N ARG A 331 -1.15 8.05 21.09
CA ARG A 331 -1.27 9.39 20.50
C ARG A 331 -1.18 9.33 18.99
N TYR A 332 -0.24 8.54 18.46
CA TYR A 332 -0.09 8.32 17.03
C TYR A 332 -1.37 7.72 16.41
N ALA A 333 -1.89 6.66 17.04
CA ALA A 333 -3.13 6.01 16.65
C ALA A 333 -4.34 6.97 16.73
N HIS A 334 -4.39 7.81 17.75
CA HIS A 334 -5.47 8.78 17.94
C HIS A 334 -5.48 9.84 16.83
N ARG A 335 -4.29 10.32 16.41
CA ARG A 335 -4.17 11.19 15.23
C ARG A 335 -4.66 10.47 13.97
N ALA A 336 -4.19 9.24 13.74
CA ALA A 336 -4.52 8.47 12.55
C ALA A 336 -6.03 8.28 12.32
N LYS A 337 -6.81 8.15 13.40
CA LYS A 337 -8.29 8.02 13.37
C LYS A 337 -8.99 9.18 12.65
N SER A 338 -8.36 10.35 12.59
CA SER A 338 -8.94 11.55 11.98
C SER A 338 -8.62 11.69 10.49
N ILE A 339 -7.81 10.80 9.92
CA ILE A 339 -7.50 10.80 8.48
C ILE A 339 -8.73 10.37 7.70
N LYS A 340 -9.08 11.16 6.68
CA LYS A 340 -10.21 10.88 5.79
C LYS A 340 -9.73 10.28 4.47
N ASN A 341 -10.17 9.06 4.17
CA ASN A 341 -9.92 8.40 2.89
C ASN A 341 -11.12 8.58 1.95
N LYS A 342 -10.84 8.50 0.64
CA LYS A 342 -11.84 8.55 -0.43
C LYS A 342 -11.80 7.24 -1.21
N ALA A 343 -12.24 6.16 -0.56
CA ALA A 343 -12.28 4.84 -1.15
C ALA A 343 -13.30 4.76 -2.30
N ARG A 344 -12.92 4.14 -3.40
CA ARG A 344 -13.70 3.93 -4.62
C ARG A 344 -13.57 2.48 -5.07
N VAL A 345 -14.59 1.98 -5.76
CA VAL A 345 -14.53 0.66 -6.40
C VAL A 345 -13.66 0.78 -7.65
N ASN A 346 -12.67 -0.09 -7.81
CA ASN A 346 -11.89 -0.17 -9.04
C ASN A 346 -12.62 -1.13 -10.00
N GLU A 347 -13.29 -0.55 -10.98
CA GLU A 347 -14.00 -1.24 -12.05
C GLU A 347 -13.61 -0.67 -13.41
N ASP A 348 -13.89 -1.39 -14.51
CA ASP A 348 -13.63 -0.87 -15.86
C ASP A 348 -14.34 0.48 -16.05
N PRO A 349 -13.68 1.52 -16.59
CA PRO A 349 -14.28 2.84 -16.83
C PRO A 349 -15.65 2.78 -17.54
N LYS A 350 -15.85 1.81 -18.43
CA LYS A 350 -17.13 1.61 -19.13
C LYS A 350 -18.22 1.12 -18.18
N ASP A 351 -17.89 0.21 -17.27
CA ASP A 351 -18.83 -0.32 -16.28
C ASP A 351 -19.15 0.72 -15.20
N ALA A 352 -18.16 1.51 -14.77
CA ALA A 352 -18.33 2.64 -13.85
C ALA A 352 -19.33 3.67 -14.40
N LEU A 353 -19.16 4.07 -15.66
CA LEU A 353 -20.01 5.09 -16.29
C LEU A 353 -21.46 4.62 -16.42
N LEU A 354 -21.68 3.34 -16.76
CA LEU A 354 -23.03 2.78 -16.84
C LEU A 354 -23.71 2.64 -15.50
N ARG A 355 -22.97 2.29 -14.43
CA ARG A 355 -23.52 2.30 -13.08
C ARG A 355 -23.93 3.71 -12.65
N GLN A 356 -23.10 4.71 -12.98
CA GLN A 356 -23.42 6.11 -12.73
C GLN A 356 -24.69 6.54 -13.47
N PHE A 357 -24.82 6.21 -14.77
CA PHE A 357 -26.02 6.50 -15.54
C PHE A 357 -27.24 5.74 -15.04
N GLN A 358 -27.13 4.47 -14.63
CA GLN A 358 -28.24 3.72 -14.04
C GLN A 358 -28.73 4.36 -12.75
N LYS A 359 -27.80 4.77 -11.87
CA LYS A 359 -28.13 5.45 -10.61
C LYS A 359 -28.75 6.82 -10.85
N GLU A 360 -28.27 7.57 -11.83
CA GLU A 360 -28.83 8.84 -12.23
C GLU A 360 -30.23 8.67 -12.84
N ILE A 361 -30.44 7.66 -13.68
CA ILE A 361 -31.78 7.28 -14.19
C ILE A 361 -32.71 6.91 -13.03
N GLU A 362 -32.23 6.18 -12.02
CA GLU A 362 -33.03 5.79 -10.87
C GLU A 362 -33.35 6.98 -9.95
N GLU A 363 -32.39 7.88 -9.71
CA GLU A 363 -32.60 9.13 -8.97
C GLU A 363 -33.57 10.05 -9.72
N LEU A 364 -33.44 10.19 -11.05
CA LEU A 364 -34.36 10.96 -11.89
C LEU A 364 -35.76 10.32 -11.95
N ARG A 365 -35.87 8.99 -12.05
CA ARG A 365 -37.15 8.28 -11.94
C ARG A 365 -37.81 8.48 -10.58
N LYS A 366 -37.02 8.50 -9.50
CA LYS A 366 -37.50 8.77 -8.15
C LYS A 366 -37.97 10.22 -8.00
N GLN A 367 -37.26 11.18 -8.60
CA GLN A 367 -37.69 12.58 -8.66
C GLN A 367 -38.95 12.76 -9.51
N LEU A 368 -39.09 12.05 -10.63
CA LEU A 368 -40.31 12.03 -11.44
C LEU A 368 -41.49 11.41 -10.68
N ASN A 369 -41.27 10.32 -9.94
CA ASN A 369 -42.30 9.69 -9.09
C ASN A 369 -42.66 10.52 -7.85
N GLN A 370 -41.76 11.39 -7.38
CA GLN A 370 -42.03 12.33 -6.28
C GLN A 370 -42.68 13.63 -6.79
N GLY A 371 -42.38 14.04 -8.03
CA GLY A 371 -43.01 15.18 -8.72
C GLY A 371 -44.38 14.86 -9.31
N SER A 372 -44.68 13.60 -9.61
CA SER A 372 -45.96 13.16 -10.18
C SER A 372 -47.12 13.15 -9.19
N SER A 373 -46.89 13.37 -7.89
CA SER A 373 -47.97 13.63 -6.90
C SER A 373 -48.42 15.09 -6.84
N ALA A 374 -47.79 16.01 -7.57
CA ALA A 374 -48.16 17.44 -7.58
C ALA A 374 -48.67 17.94 -8.95
N ILE A 375 -48.69 17.11 -9.99
CA ILE A 375 -49.12 17.49 -11.34
C ILE A 375 -50.04 16.41 -11.91
N SER A 376 -51.19 16.23 -11.25
CA SER A 376 -52.33 15.48 -11.77
C SER A 376 -53.57 16.38 -11.85
N ALA A 377 -53.40 17.56 -12.43
CA ALA A 377 -54.50 18.37 -12.94
C ALA A 377 -53.97 19.27 -14.05
N SER A 378 -54.57 19.19 -15.25
CA SER A 378 -54.29 19.95 -16.48
C SER A 378 -53.02 19.49 -17.23
N VAL A 379 -53.00 19.11 -18.51
CA VAL A 379 -53.75 19.53 -19.71
C VAL A 379 -53.67 18.41 -20.77
N GLU A 380 -54.74 18.24 -21.56
CA GLU A 380 -54.83 17.40 -22.78
C GLU A 380 -54.27 18.11 -24.04
N ASN A 381 -53.84 17.31 -25.04
CA ASN A 381 -53.46 17.68 -26.43
C ASN A 381 -52.13 18.48 -26.58
N GLU A 382 -51.28 18.32 -27.60
CA GLU A 382 -51.39 17.76 -28.96
C GLU A 382 -50.17 16.87 -29.31
N GLY A 383 -50.34 16.03 -30.34
CA GLY A 383 -49.26 15.22 -30.92
C GLY A 383 -48.44 15.97 -31.96
N GLU A 384 -47.17 15.60 -32.10
CA GLU A 384 -46.37 15.82 -33.30
C GLU A 384 -45.22 14.80 -33.36
N GLU A 385 -45.12 14.15 -34.52
CA GLU A 385 -44.16 13.11 -34.89
C GLU A 385 -42.95 13.79 -35.54
N TYR A 386 -41.73 13.55 -35.05
CA TYR A 386 -40.50 14.01 -35.70
C TYR A 386 -39.47 12.88 -35.82
N GLU A 387 -39.24 12.49 -37.08
CA GLU A 387 -38.09 11.73 -37.56
C GLU A 387 -36.76 12.47 -37.28
N ILE A 388 -35.72 11.74 -36.90
CA ILE A 388 -34.33 12.23 -36.96
C ILE A 388 -33.49 11.24 -37.77
N SER A 389 -33.01 11.73 -38.91
CA SER A 389 -32.05 11.10 -39.80
C SER A 389 -30.65 10.98 -39.18
N PRO A 390 -29.83 9.96 -39.55
CA PRO A 390 -28.44 9.88 -39.15
C PRO A 390 -27.55 10.70 -40.11
N THR A 391 -26.82 11.67 -39.57
CA THR A 391 -25.69 12.29 -40.29
C THR A 391 -24.38 11.64 -39.89
N ASP A 392 -23.76 10.98 -40.87
CA ASP A 392 -22.36 10.62 -40.93
C ASP A 392 -21.44 11.82 -40.67
N GLY A 393 -20.31 11.59 -40.00
CA GLY A 393 -19.22 12.57 -40.00
C GLY A 393 -18.20 12.39 -38.88
N GLU A 394 -17.06 11.79 -39.24
CA GLU A 394 -15.74 11.99 -38.64
C GLU A 394 -15.40 11.31 -37.31
N LEU A 395 -14.62 10.22 -37.42
CA LEU A 395 -13.36 10.04 -36.67
C LEU A 395 -12.54 8.90 -37.31
N ARG A 396 -12.14 9.10 -38.57
CA ARG A 396 -11.11 8.32 -39.26
C ARG A 396 -9.75 9.00 -39.10
N ARG A 397 -9.14 8.92 -37.91
CA ARG A 397 -7.71 9.24 -37.75
C ARG A 397 -7.14 8.63 -36.47
N ASN A 398 -6.85 7.33 -36.50
CA ASN A 398 -5.79 6.69 -35.69
C ASN A 398 -5.68 5.19 -36.03
N LYS A 399 -5.13 4.88 -37.21
CA LYS A 399 -4.58 3.55 -37.54
C LYS A 399 -3.30 3.71 -38.35
N ARG A 400 -2.25 4.20 -37.71
CA ARG A 400 -0.85 4.08 -38.17
C ARG A 400 0.05 3.91 -36.95
N LYS A 401 0.11 2.68 -36.44
CA LYS A 401 1.18 2.07 -35.62
C LYS A 401 0.71 0.70 -35.11
N GLN A 402 0.46 -0.23 -36.03
CA GLN A 402 0.35 -1.67 -35.75
C GLN A 402 0.65 -2.41 -37.07
N GLN A 403 1.92 -2.39 -37.45
CA GLN A 403 2.47 -3.41 -38.34
C GLN A 403 3.05 -4.50 -37.43
N GLU A 404 2.82 -5.75 -37.82
CA GLU A 404 3.26 -7.02 -37.18
C GLU A 404 2.31 -7.65 -36.16
N ASN A 405 1.17 -8.11 -36.67
CA ASN A 405 0.66 -9.49 -36.55
C ASN A 405 -0.75 -9.54 -37.17
N LYS A 406 -0.84 -9.71 -38.50
CA LYS A 406 -2.13 -9.97 -39.15
C LYS A 406 -2.55 -11.40 -38.84
N GLN A 407 -3.35 -11.57 -37.81
CA GLN A 407 -4.08 -12.81 -37.59
C GLN A 407 -5.24 -12.89 -38.58
N LEU A 408 -5.30 -13.98 -39.34
CA LEU A 408 -6.39 -14.28 -40.27
C LEU A 408 -7.66 -14.61 -39.47
N THR A 409 -8.77 -13.95 -39.81
CA THR A 409 -10.08 -14.16 -39.18
C THR A 409 -10.72 -15.47 -39.64
N LYS A 410 -11.66 -16.03 -38.87
CA LYS A 410 -12.40 -17.27 -39.24
C LYS A 410 -13.00 -17.19 -40.66
N THR A 411 -13.47 -16.01 -41.06
CA THR A 411 -14.02 -15.72 -42.39
C THR A 411 -12.95 -15.83 -43.48
N GLN A 412 -11.75 -15.28 -43.25
CA GLN A 412 -10.64 -15.35 -44.19
C GLN A 412 -10.09 -16.77 -44.36
N ILE A 413 -10.10 -17.59 -43.30
CA ILE A 413 -9.71 -19.01 -43.39
C ILE A 413 -10.69 -19.80 -44.26
N LEU A 414 -11.99 -19.50 -44.16
CA LEU A 414 -13.04 -20.08 -45.00
C LEU A 414 -12.89 -19.66 -46.47
N GLU A 415 -12.58 -18.39 -46.73
CA GLU A 415 -12.31 -17.89 -48.08
C GLU A 415 -11.09 -18.58 -48.72
N ILE A 416 -10.00 -18.74 -47.96
CA ILE A 416 -8.80 -19.46 -48.43
C ILE A 416 -9.11 -20.93 -48.73
N GLN A 417 -9.93 -21.60 -47.91
CA GLN A 417 -10.37 -22.98 -48.16
C GLN A 417 -11.19 -23.10 -49.45
N GLN A 418 -12.14 -22.19 -49.66
CA GLN A 418 -12.96 -22.16 -50.88
C GLN A 418 -12.11 -21.87 -52.12
N MET A 419 -11.10 -21.01 -52.01
CA MET A 419 -10.17 -20.73 -53.11
C MET A 419 -9.28 -21.92 -53.45
N ILE A 420 -8.77 -22.67 -52.45
CA ILE A 420 -8.00 -23.89 -52.68
C ILE A 420 -8.86 -24.94 -53.38
N GLU A 421 -10.12 -25.07 -52.98
CA GLU A 421 -11.06 -26.02 -53.58
C GLU A 421 -11.42 -25.65 -55.02
N ALA A 422 -11.57 -24.35 -55.32
CA ALA A 422 -11.75 -23.85 -56.68
C ALA A 422 -10.50 -24.05 -57.56
N ASP A 423 -9.31 -23.73 -57.06
CA ASP A 423 -8.04 -23.90 -57.78
C ASP A 423 -7.76 -25.40 -58.06
N ARG A 424 -8.11 -26.29 -57.12
CA ARG A 424 -8.01 -27.75 -57.28
C ARG A 424 -8.95 -28.27 -58.37
N ARG A 425 -10.17 -27.76 -58.41
CA ARG A 425 -11.17 -28.12 -59.44
C ARG A 425 -10.75 -27.64 -60.83
N GLN A 426 -10.18 -26.44 -60.93
CA GLN A 426 -9.62 -25.91 -62.17
C GLN A 426 -8.42 -26.73 -62.67
N LEU A 427 -7.58 -27.23 -61.76
CA LEU A 427 -6.47 -28.13 -62.11
C LEU A 427 -6.95 -29.49 -62.62
N GLU A 428 -8.07 -30.01 -62.09
CA GLU A 428 -8.68 -31.28 -62.52
C GLU A 428 -9.42 -31.19 -63.86
N GLU A 429 -10.06 -30.05 -64.15
CA GLU A 429 -10.80 -29.81 -65.40
C GLU A 429 -9.89 -29.48 -66.59
N LYS A 430 -8.71 -28.88 -66.35
CA LYS A 430 -7.75 -28.47 -67.39
C LYS A 430 -6.61 -29.48 -67.60
N LYS A 431 -6.93 -30.74 -67.90
CA LYS A 431 -5.94 -31.79 -68.13
C LYS A 431 -5.13 -31.65 -69.44
N ASP A 432 -5.59 -30.84 -70.39
CA ASP A 432 -5.03 -30.74 -71.76
C ASP A 432 -4.33 -29.40 -72.09
N MET A 433 -3.85 -28.63 -71.10
CA MET A 433 -3.11 -27.37 -71.33
C MET A 433 -1.58 -27.52 -71.25
N GLU A 434 -0.85 -26.55 -71.79
CA GLU A 434 0.63 -26.45 -71.73
C GLU A 434 1.16 -26.62 -70.29
N VAL A 435 2.27 -27.37 -70.17
CA VAL A 435 2.90 -27.76 -68.88
C VAL A 435 3.15 -26.55 -67.97
N GLU A 436 3.48 -25.40 -68.55
CA GLU A 436 3.84 -24.18 -67.83
C GLU A 436 2.68 -23.51 -67.08
N GLU A 437 1.46 -23.54 -67.64
CA GLU A 437 0.25 -23.05 -66.96
C GLU A 437 -0.16 -23.97 -65.80
N ARG A 438 0.01 -25.29 -65.98
CA ARG A 438 -0.29 -26.28 -64.95
C ARG A 438 0.64 -26.17 -63.75
N ASP A 439 1.92 -25.92 -63.98
CA ASP A 439 2.91 -25.73 -62.91
C ASP A 439 2.69 -24.42 -62.14
N LYS A 440 2.26 -23.34 -62.80
CA LYS A 440 1.89 -22.08 -62.11
C LYS A 440 0.71 -22.26 -61.15
N ILE A 441 -0.34 -22.96 -61.59
CA ILE A 441 -1.52 -23.23 -60.74
C ILE A 441 -1.13 -24.14 -59.58
N ARG A 442 -0.31 -25.16 -59.83
CA ARG A 442 0.20 -26.07 -58.78
C ARG A 442 1.02 -25.33 -57.72
N ASN A 443 1.96 -24.48 -58.12
CA ASN A 443 2.78 -23.71 -57.17
C ASN A 443 1.92 -22.76 -56.31
N ARG A 444 0.91 -22.11 -56.92
CA ARG A 444 -0.03 -21.25 -56.20
C ARG A 444 -0.89 -22.05 -55.20
N LEU A 445 -1.23 -23.28 -55.53
CA LEU A 445 -1.99 -24.19 -54.67
C LEU A 445 -1.15 -24.66 -53.49
N GLU A 446 0.11 -25.06 -53.73
CA GLU A 446 1.07 -25.42 -52.67
C GLU A 446 1.34 -24.24 -51.70
N GLU A 447 1.46 -23.00 -52.21
CA GLU A 447 1.65 -21.80 -51.40
C GLU A 447 0.45 -21.50 -50.50
N LYS A 448 -0.78 -21.57 -51.05
CA LYS A 448 -2.03 -21.38 -50.28
C LYS A 448 -2.26 -22.49 -49.26
N GLU A 449 -1.92 -23.74 -49.58
CA GLU A 449 -2.01 -24.87 -48.64
C GLU A 449 -1.04 -24.69 -47.46
N ALA A 450 0.18 -24.21 -47.73
CA ALA A 450 1.14 -23.89 -46.68
C ALA A 450 0.65 -22.75 -45.78
N GLU A 451 0.06 -21.68 -46.35
CA GLU A 451 -0.52 -20.56 -45.60
C GLU A 451 -1.69 -21.03 -44.70
N LEU A 452 -2.58 -21.89 -45.23
CA LEU A 452 -3.68 -22.48 -44.47
C LEU A 452 -3.18 -23.35 -43.31
N LEU A 453 -2.12 -24.13 -43.51
CA LEU A 453 -1.53 -24.98 -42.48
C LEU A 453 -0.91 -24.16 -41.34
N MET A 454 -0.19 -23.08 -41.67
CA MET A 454 0.34 -22.15 -40.65
C MET A 454 -0.79 -21.46 -39.88
N ALA A 455 -1.84 -21.01 -40.56
CA ALA A 455 -3.01 -20.39 -39.92
C ALA A 455 -3.73 -21.36 -38.96
N LYS A 456 -3.93 -22.62 -39.38
CA LYS A 456 -4.53 -23.66 -38.52
C LYS A 456 -3.68 -23.96 -37.28
N ARG A 457 -2.35 -24.04 -37.42
CA ARG A 457 -1.44 -24.24 -36.28
C ARG A 457 -1.49 -23.06 -35.30
N ALA A 458 -1.43 -21.83 -35.80
CA ALA A 458 -1.55 -20.63 -34.96
C ALA A 458 -2.90 -20.57 -34.22
N GLN A 459 -3.99 -20.99 -34.88
CA GLN A 459 -5.31 -21.09 -34.25
C GLN A 459 -5.36 -22.19 -33.18
N ALA A 460 -4.79 -23.37 -33.44
CA ALA A 460 -4.71 -24.45 -32.47
C ALA A 460 -3.89 -24.05 -31.24
N ASP A 461 -2.75 -23.37 -31.43
CA ASP A 461 -1.93 -22.85 -30.34
C ASP A 461 -2.68 -21.80 -29.50
N LEU A 462 -3.50 -20.95 -30.14
CA LEU A 462 -4.32 -19.97 -29.45
C LEU A 462 -5.44 -20.65 -28.63
N VAL A 463 -6.09 -21.67 -29.19
CA VAL A 463 -7.12 -22.45 -28.48
C VAL A 463 -6.50 -23.18 -27.29
N ASN A 464 -5.35 -23.83 -27.47
CA ASN A 464 -4.62 -24.49 -26.38
C ASN A 464 -4.21 -23.50 -25.29
N ARG A 465 -3.78 -22.28 -25.66
CA ARG A 465 -3.48 -21.21 -24.69
C ARG A 465 -4.74 -20.72 -23.98
N MET A 466 -5.86 -20.59 -24.68
CA MET A 466 -7.15 -20.24 -24.08
C MET A 466 -7.61 -21.30 -23.08
N GLU A 467 -7.58 -22.58 -23.44
CA GLU A 467 -7.94 -23.67 -22.52
C GLU A 467 -7.01 -23.73 -21.31
N ALA A 468 -5.70 -23.49 -21.51
CA ALA A 468 -4.74 -23.41 -20.41
C ALA A 468 -5.01 -22.21 -19.49
N LEU A 469 -5.49 -21.08 -20.02
CA LEU A 469 -5.90 -19.91 -19.23
C LEU A 469 -7.23 -20.16 -18.51
N GLU A 470 -8.20 -20.79 -19.16
CA GLU A 470 -9.48 -21.16 -18.54
C GLU A 470 -9.29 -22.13 -17.37
N LYS A 471 -8.38 -23.11 -17.50
CA LYS A 471 -8.01 -24.01 -16.40
C LYS A 471 -7.32 -23.30 -15.22
N ARG A 472 -6.72 -22.13 -15.45
CA ARG A 472 -6.09 -21.31 -14.39
C ARG A 472 -7.10 -20.38 -13.70
N ILE A 473 -8.26 -20.15 -14.29
CA ILE A 473 -9.33 -19.35 -13.71
C ILE A 473 -10.12 -20.25 -12.76
N ILE A 474 -10.20 -19.84 -11.50
CA ILE A 474 -10.87 -20.62 -10.46
C ILE A 474 -12.38 -20.44 -10.65
N VAL A 475 -13.05 -21.53 -11.03
CA VAL A 475 -14.50 -21.65 -11.02
C VAL A 475 -14.88 -22.34 -9.71
N GLY A 476 -15.72 -21.72 -8.89
CA GLY A 476 -16.15 -22.29 -7.61
C GLY A 476 -16.75 -23.69 -7.80
N GLY A 477 -16.15 -24.69 -7.17
CA GLY A 477 -16.57 -26.09 -7.27
C GLY A 477 -15.65 -27.02 -6.46
N GLU A 478 -16.28 -27.98 -5.78
CA GLU A 478 -15.74 -28.86 -4.74
C GLU A 478 -14.45 -29.59 -5.14
N ASN A 479 -13.49 -29.58 -4.21
CA ASN A 479 -12.29 -30.43 -4.09
C ASN A 479 -10.99 -29.64 -4.10
N LEU A 480 -10.48 -29.38 -2.88
CA LEU A 480 -9.08 -29.14 -2.46
C LEU A 480 -9.01 -28.37 -1.12
N LEU A 481 -10.15 -28.14 -0.46
CA LEU A 481 -10.31 -27.10 0.55
C LEU A 481 -10.47 -27.56 2.01
N GLU A 482 -10.38 -28.85 2.36
CA GLU A 482 -10.76 -29.33 3.71
C GLU A 482 -10.12 -28.56 4.89
N LYS A 483 -8.81 -28.26 4.83
CA LYS A 483 -8.12 -27.51 5.90
C LYS A 483 -8.52 -26.04 5.97
N ALA A 484 -8.82 -25.44 4.82
CA ALA A 484 -9.24 -24.04 4.74
C ALA A 484 -10.72 -23.89 5.08
N GLU A 485 -11.55 -24.85 4.67
CA GLU A 485 -12.93 -24.99 5.12
C GLU A 485 -13.01 -25.18 6.64
N ALA A 486 -12.16 -26.02 7.22
CA ALA A 486 -12.13 -26.18 8.68
C ALA A 486 -11.76 -24.86 9.39
N GLN A 487 -10.78 -24.12 8.89
CA GLN A 487 -10.43 -22.79 9.43
C GLN A 487 -11.58 -21.79 9.20
N GLU A 488 -12.22 -21.80 8.03
CA GLU A 488 -13.36 -20.92 7.73
C GLU A 488 -14.56 -21.24 8.61
N ARG A 489 -14.84 -22.51 8.90
CA ARG A 489 -15.88 -22.90 9.87
C ARG A 489 -15.57 -22.36 11.26
N LEU A 490 -14.32 -22.46 11.73
CA LEU A 490 -13.91 -21.87 13.01
C LEU A 490 -14.08 -20.34 13.02
N LEU A 491 -13.77 -19.68 11.90
CA LEU A 491 -13.99 -18.24 11.74
C LEU A 491 -15.47 -17.89 11.78
N GLU A 492 -16.33 -18.67 11.13
CA GLU A 492 -17.78 -18.50 11.13
C GLU A 492 -18.40 -18.74 12.51
N GLU A 493 -18.00 -19.82 13.21
CA GLU A 493 -18.41 -20.12 14.58
C GLU A 493 -18.01 -18.98 15.52
N SER A 494 -16.75 -18.54 15.48
CA SER A 494 -16.29 -17.38 16.27
C SER A 494 -17.07 -16.12 15.92
N ALA A 495 -17.40 -15.88 14.65
CA ALA A 495 -18.18 -14.70 14.26
C ALA A 495 -19.61 -14.75 14.81
N GLN A 496 -20.24 -15.93 14.85
CA GLN A 496 -21.55 -16.13 15.45
C GLN A 496 -21.52 -15.95 16.97
N GLU A 497 -20.55 -16.56 17.65
CA GLU A 497 -20.35 -16.39 19.09
C GLU A 497 -20.15 -14.92 19.45
N LEU A 498 -19.32 -14.22 18.69
CA LEU A 498 -19.01 -12.81 18.90
C LEU A 498 -20.26 -11.93 18.73
N LYS A 499 -21.11 -12.19 17.72
CA LYS A 499 -22.40 -11.50 17.56
C LYS A 499 -23.33 -11.70 18.75
N ILE A 500 -23.46 -12.95 19.22
CA ILE A 500 -24.30 -13.26 20.39
C ILE A 500 -23.78 -12.55 21.64
N GLN A 501 -22.45 -12.50 21.82
CA GLN A 501 -21.84 -11.77 22.94
C GLN A 501 -22.11 -10.26 22.83
N GLU A 502 -21.98 -9.67 21.64
CA GLU A 502 -22.26 -8.25 21.42
C GLU A 502 -23.72 -7.87 21.70
N GLU A 503 -24.68 -8.69 21.25
CA GLU A 503 -26.09 -8.46 21.54
C GLU A 503 -26.40 -8.55 23.04
N ARG A 504 -25.84 -9.56 23.73
CA ARG A 504 -25.99 -9.71 25.19
C ARG A 504 -25.36 -8.52 25.94
N ALA A 505 -24.16 -8.10 25.56
CA ALA A 505 -23.48 -6.95 26.15
C ALA A 505 -24.31 -5.67 25.94
N ARG A 506 -24.85 -5.46 24.72
CA ARG A 506 -25.72 -4.32 24.41
C ARG A 506 -26.98 -4.30 25.27
N GLN A 507 -27.64 -5.45 25.45
CA GLN A 507 -28.82 -5.56 26.32
C GLN A 507 -28.49 -5.29 27.79
N LEU A 508 -27.39 -5.84 28.31
CA LEU A 508 -26.93 -5.60 29.68
C LEU A 508 -26.59 -4.13 29.90
N LYS A 509 -25.94 -3.48 28.93
CA LYS A 509 -25.60 -2.05 28.98
C LYS A 509 -26.84 -1.17 28.96
N GLN A 510 -27.84 -1.50 28.14
CA GLN A 510 -29.11 -0.78 28.13
C GLN A 510 -29.79 -0.87 29.49
N LYS A 511 -29.87 -2.07 30.08
CA LYS A 511 -30.40 -2.26 31.45
C LYS A 511 -29.60 -1.52 32.51
N LEU A 512 -28.26 -1.49 32.39
CA LEU A 512 -27.40 -0.72 33.30
C LEU A 512 -27.59 0.78 33.14
N LYS A 513 -27.81 1.27 31.92
CA LYS A 513 -28.09 2.68 31.63
C LYS A 513 -29.45 3.08 32.21
N GLU A 514 -30.48 2.28 31.98
CA GLU A 514 -31.81 2.46 32.56
C GLU A 514 -31.73 2.50 34.10
N LYS A 515 -31.05 1.53 34.74
CA LYS A 515 -30.83 1.54 36.20
C LYS A 515 -30.02 2.74 36.69
N LYS A 516 -29.06 3.24 35.90
CA LYS A 516 -28.29 4.44 36.23
C LYS A 516 -29.15 5.69 36.12
N GLU A 517 -29.98 5.80 35.09
CA GLU A 517 -30.94 6.90 34.90
C GLU A 517 -32.01 6.88 36.00
N GLU A 518 -32.51 5.71 36.40
CA GLU A 518 -33.38 5.55 37.57
C GLU A 518 -32.68 6.04 38.85
N ARG A 519 -31.42 5.64 39.09
CA ARG A 519 -30.63 6.13 40.23
C ARG A 519 -30.41 7.64 40.18
N ILE A 520 -30.11 8.22 39.02
CA ILE A 520 -29.89 9.66 38.85
C ILE A 520 -31.21 10.41 39.08
N ASN A 521 -32.34 9.93 38.57
CA ASN A 521 -33.65 10.53 38.82
C ASN A 521 -34.08 10.45 40.30
N ILE A 522 -33.62 9.43 41.03
CA ILE A 522 -33.77 9.36 42.49
C ILE A 522 -32.84 10.36 43.18
N GLU A 523 -31.59 10.51 42.71
CA GLU A 523 -30.63 11.50 43.25
C GLU A 523 -30.99 12.96 42.90
N GLU A 524 -31.67 13.24 41.79
CA GLU A 524 -32.07 14.60 41.39
C GLU A 524 -33.31 15.12 42.15
N LYS A 525 -34.04 14.24 42.83
CA LYS A 525 -35.02 14.63 43.86
C LYS A 525 -34.29 14.86 45.19
N TYR A 526 -33.52 15.93 45.26
CA TYR A 526 -32.92 16.37 46.52
C TYR A 526 -34.04 16.77 47.49
N ASN A 527 -34.21 16.02 48.58
CA ASN A 527 -35.25 16.29 49.56
C ASN A 527 -34.79 17.34 50.60
N SER A 528 -33.53 17.81 50.52
CA SER A 528 -33.00 18.89 51.35
C SER A 528 -31.89 19.69 50.67
N LEU A 529 -31.71 20.95 51.09
CA LEU A 529 -30.60 21.83 50.70
C LEU A 529 -29.22 21.22 51.01
N GLN A 530 -29.12 20.34 52.01
CA GLN A 530 -27.88 19.64 52.39
C GLN A 530 -27.46 18.62 51.33
N GLU A 531 -28.41 17.87 50.76
CA GLU A 531 -28.16 16.91 49.69
C GLU A 531 -27.84 17.62 48.36
N GLU A 532 -28.50 18.73 48.07
CA GLU A 532 -28.17 19.57 46.90
C GLU A 532 -26.74 20.12 47.00
N ALA A 533 -26.33 20.59 48.18
CA ALA A 533 -24.97 21.06 48.42
C ALA A 533 -23.93 19.91 48.27
N ALA A 534 -24.26 18.70 48.73
CA ALA A 534 -23.41 17.52 48.54
C ALA A 534 -23.32 17.11 47.06
N GLY A 535 -24.43 17.14 46.32
CA GLY A 535 -24.49 16.88 44.88
C GLY A 535 -23.68 17.90 44.08
N LYS A 536 -23.83 19.20 44.38
CA LYS A 536 -23.03 20.28 43.78
C LYS A 536 -21.54 20.14 44.12
N ARG A 537 -21.17 19.77 45.35
CA ARG A 537 -19.76 19.47 45.71
C ARG A 537 -19.20 18.30 44.90
N LYS A 538 -19.97 17.23 44.69
CA LYS A 538 -19.55 16.07 43.89
C LYS A 538 -19.40 16.42 42.41
N LYS A 539 -20.32 17.23 41.85
CA LYS A 539 -20.21 17.78 40.49
C LYS A 539 -18.99 18.69 40.35
N LEU A 540 -18.74 19.56 41.33
CA LEU A 540 -17.57 20.43 41.37
C LEU A 540 -16.28 19.61 41.41
N GLN A 541 -16.20 18.58 42.25
CA GLN A 541 -15.05 17.69 42.33
C GLN A 541 -14.79 16.99 40.99
N LYS A 542 -15.84 16.50 40.31
CA LYS A 542 -15.73 15.91 38.97
C LYS A 542 -15.23 16.92 37.92
N LEU A 543 -15.76 18.14 37.93
CA LEU A 543 -15.30 19.22 37.05
C LEU A 543 -13.85 19.61 37.32
N THR A 544 -13.44 19.68 38.58
CA THR A 544 -12.05 19.94 38.97
C THR A 544 -11.12 18.84 38.46
N THR A 545 -11.50 17.56 38.59
CA THR A 545 -10.72 16.44 38.03
C THR A 545 -10.61 16.54 36.50
N MET A 546 -11.71 16.82 35.80
CA MET A 546 -11.69 17.02 34.34
C MET A 546 -10.81 18.21 33.93
N HIS A 547 -10.86 19.31 34.68
CA HIS A 547 -10.02 20.47 34.41
C HIS A 547 -8.54 20.17 34.64
N LEU A 548 -8.21 19.45 35.72
CA LEU A 548 -6.84 19.02 36.01
C LEU A 548 -6.30 18.10 34.92
N GLN A 549 -7.12 17.16 34.44
CA GLN A 549 -6.79 16.25 33.35
C GLN A 549 -6.55 17.02 32.03
N ALA A 550 -7.45 17.95 31.66
CA ALA A 550 -7.27 18.78 30.48
C ALA A 550 -6.03 19.68 30.56
N LYS A 551 -5.69 20.17 31.76
CA LYS A 551 -4.47 20.96 32.00
C LYS A 551 -3.22 20.10 31.85
N ALA A 552 -3.22 18.89 32.42
CA ALA A 552 -2.13 17.94 32.26
C ALA A 552 -1.94 17.53 30.78
N GLU A 553 -3.04 17.28 30.05
CA GLU A 553 -3.00 17.02 28.61
C GLU A 553 -2.40 18.19 27.83
N LEU A 554 -2.71 19.43 28.21
CA LEU A 554 -2.15 20.61 27.56
C LEU A 554 -0.65 20.79 27.83
N GLU A 555 -0.16 20.50 29.03
CA GLU A 555 1.27 20.47 29.35
C GLU A 555 1.99 19.33 28.61
N ASP A 556 1.39 18.16 28.57
CA ASP A 556 1.87 17.00 27.81
C ASP A 556 1.99 17.31 26.31
N MET A 557 0.97 17.97 25.73
CA MET A 557 0.99 18.39 24.32
C MET A 557 2.09 19.43 24.07
N LYS A 558 2.30 20.37 25.00
CA LYS A 558 3.39 21.35 24.88
C LYS A 558 4.76 20.69 24.95
N THR A 559 4.97 19.79 25.90
CA THR A 559 6.24 19.07 26.04
C THR A 559 6.52 18.17 24.85
N GLU A 560 5.49 17.52 24.29
CA GLU A 560 5.61 16.75 23.06
C GLU A 560 5.92 17.65 21.86
N HIS A 561 5.25 18.79 21.72
CA HIS A 561 5.54 19.75 20.65
C HIS A 561 6.98 20.27 20.71
N VAL A 562 7.47 20.59 21.91
CA VAL A 562 8.87 20.98 22.13
C VAL A 562 9.81 19.83 21.72
N ARG A 563 9.51 18.59 22.12
CA ARG A 563 10.31 17.40 21.74
C ARG A 563 10.29 17.14 20.24
N GLU A 564 9.14 17.28 19.57
CA GLU A 564 9.02 17.16 18.11
C GLU A 564 9.84 18.26 17.43
N MET A 565 9.76 19.51 17.91
CA MET A 565 10.53 20.63 17.41
C MET A 565 12.04 20.41 17.59
N GLU A 566 12.50 19.90 18.74
CA GLU A 566 13.90 19.52 18.96
C GLU A 566 14.35 18.43 17.98
N GLY A 567 13.53 17.41 17.75
CA GLY A 567 13.81 16.35 16.78
C GLY A 567 13.92 16.88 15.34
N LEU A 568 13.03 17.80 14.95
CA LEU A 568 13.10 18.47 13.64
C LEU A 568 14.35 19.35 13.52
N LEU A 569 14.71 20.09 14.56
CA LEU A 569 15.92 20.92 14.59
C LEU A 569 17.18 20.06 14.47
N GLU A 570 17.22 18.90 15.13
CA GLU A 570 18.35 17.99 15.03
C GLU A 570 18.46 17.38 13.62
N ASN A 571 17.34 17.01 13.01
CA ASN A 571 17.31 16.60 11.61
C ASN A 571 17.82 17.72 10.68
N ILE A 572 17.41 18.97 10.90
CA ILE A 572 17.90 20.12 10.13
C ILE A 572 19.41 20.30 10.31
N ARG A 573 19.93 20.20 11.54
CA ARG A 573 21.38 20.28 11.81
C ARG A 573 22.14 19.18 11.06
N GLN A 574 21.61 17.97 11.07
CA GLN A 574 22.22 16.84 10.37
C GLN A 574 22.19 17.03 8.85
N LEU A 575 21.06 17.46 8.29
CA LEU A 575 20.94 17.80 6.86
C LEU A 575 21.88 18.93 6.46
N ASN A 576 22.03 19.96 7.30
CA ASN A 576 22.98 21.04 7.06
C ASN A 576 24.43 20.56 7.10
N HIS A 577 24.76 19.63 7.99
CA HIS A 577 26.09 19.02 8.02
C HIS A 577 26.35 18.18 6.75
N GLU A 578 25.36 17.39 6.30
CA GLU A 578 25.46 16.60 5.07
C GLU A 578 25.56 17.49 3.83
N LEU A 579 24.74 18.54 3.75
CA LEU A 579 24.79 19.55 2.69
C LEU A 579 26.13 20.28 2.69
N GLY A 580 26.66 20.67 3.86
CA GLY A 580 27.98 21.28 3.98
C GLY A 580 29.10 20.35 3.49
N PHE A 581 29.00 19.05 3.79
CA PHE A 581 29.94 18.05 3.29
C PHE A 581 29.86 17.88 1.76
N LEU A 582 28.64 17.82 1.20
CA LEU A 582 28.43 17.74 -0.25
C LEU A 582 28.92 18.99 -0.98
N ASN A 583 28.65 20.17 -0.43
CA ASN A 583 29.16 21.45 -0.96
C ASN A 583 30.69 21.49 -0.93
N LEU A 584 31.31 21.01 0.15
CA LEU A 584 32.78 20.91 0.22
C LEU A 584 33.34 19.99 -0.87
N ILE A 585 32.66 18.88 -1.18
CA ILE A 585 33.05 18.01 -2.30
C ILE A 585 32.90 18.76 -3.62
N ILE A 586 31.77 19.43 -3.84
CA ILE A 586 31.52 20.21 -5.06
C ILE A 586 32.60 21.29 -5.25
N ASP A 587 32.90 22.06 -4.20
CA ASP A 587 33.91 23.13 -4.22
C ASP A 587 35.33 22.64 -4.49
N ASN A 588 35.68 21.44 -4.03
CA ASN A 588 37.04 20.89 -4.23
C ASN A 588 37.22 20.17 -5.56
N PHE A 589 36.15 19.62 -6.15
CA PHE A 589 36.25 18.74 -7.32
C PHE A 589 35.61 19.30 -8.59
N ILE A 590 34.75 20.31 -8.50
CA ILE A 590 34.08 20.94 -9.65
C ILE A 590 34.45 22.43 -9.67
N PRO A 591 35.11 22.94 -10.73
CA PRO A 591 35.41 24.36 -10.83
C PRO A 591 34.13 25.21 -10.93
N LYS A 592 34.12 26.40 -10.31
CA LYS A 592 32.95 27.29 -10.22
C LYS A 592 32.18 27.53 -11.52
N PRO A 593 32.84 27.79 -12.68
CA PRO A 593 32.12 28.01 -13.93
C PRO A 593 31.27 26.80 -14.36
N PHE A 594 31.74 25.58 -14.06
CA PHE A 594 31.01 24.35 -14.36
C PHE A 594 29.91 24.07 -13.34
N GLN A 595 30.05 24.56 -12.09
CA GLN A 595 28.97 24.45 -11.10
C GLN A 595 27.74 25.24 -11.57
N GLU A 596 27.92 26.51 -11.95
CA GLU A 596 26.85 27.38 -12.47
C GLU A 596 26.23 26.79 -13.74
N LEU A 597 27.06 26.23 -14.62
CA LEU A 597 26.61 25.62 -15.86
C LEU A 597 25.82 24.34 -15.63
N ILE A 598 26.23 23.51 -14.66
CA ILE A 598 25.47 22.33 -14.24
C ILE A 598 24.14 22.79 -13.67
N GLU A 599 24.13 23.69 -12.69
CA GLU A 599 22.91 24.22 -12.05
C GLU A 599 21.89 24.74 -13.07
N HIS A 600 22.32 25.51 -14.08
CA HIS A 600 21.44 26.03 -15.12
C HIS A 600 20.86 24.94 -16.03
N ASN A 601 21.55 23.82 -16.19
CA ASN A 601 21.17 22.74 -17.11
C ASN A 601 20.58 21.50 -16.41
N VAL A 602 20.48 21.51 -15.09
CA VAL A 602 19.75 20.49 -14.35
C VAL A 602 18.28 20.87 -14.30
N ASN A 603 17.41 19.96 -14.74
CA ASN A 603 15.97 20.10 -14.56
C ASN A 603 15.47 18.98 -13.65
N TRP A 604 14.59 19.32 -12.71
CA TRP A 604 13.89 18.31 -11.94
C TRP A 604 12.82 17.65 -12.81
N ASN A 605 12.92 16.33 -13.01
CA ASN A 605 11.89 15.60 -13.73
C ASN A 605 10.86 15.04 -12.73
N GLU A 606 9.68 15.64 -12.70
CA GLU A 606 8.60 15.28 -11.79
C GLU A 606 8.06 13.85 -11.98
N GLU A 607 8.17 13.29 -13.19
CA GLU A 607 7.63 11.96 -13.52
C GLU A 607 8.52 10.81 -13.01
N ILE A 608 9.84 11.00 -13.04
CA ILE A 608 10.80 9.99 -12.57
C ILE A 608 11.32 10.26 -11.15
N GLY A 609 11.17 11.49 -10.65
CA GLY A 609 11.63 11.90 -9.32
C GLY A 609 13.15 11.99 -9.19
N GLU A 610 13.82 12.36 -10.28
CA GLU A 610 15.27 12.51 -10.36
C GLU A 610 15.63 13.81 -11.08
N TRP A 611 16.76 14.41 -10.67
CA TRP A 611 17.37 15.52 -11.38
C TRP A 611 17.97 15.02 -12.69
N GLN A 612 17.55 15.61 -13.82
CA GLN A 612 18.07 15.31 -15.15
C GLN A 612 18.96 16.45 -15.62
N LEU A 613 20.22 16.13 -15.91
CA LEU A 613 21.11 17.04 -16.60
C LEU A 613 20.89 16.91 -18.12
N ARG A 614 20.51 18.00 -18.78
CA ARG A 614 20.21 17.99 -20.23
C ARG A 614 21.44 17.71 -21.11
N CYS A 615 22.64 18.05 -20.64
CA CYS A 615 23.88 17.97 -21.42
C CYS A 615 25.01 17.25 -20.66
N ILE A 616 25.37 16.04 -21.11
CA ILE A 616 26.47 15.22 -20.54
C ILE A 616 27.85 15.88 -20.75
N ALA A 617 27.98 16.79 -21.73
CA ALA A 617 29.22 17.51 -22.04
C ALA A 617 29.82 18.25 -20.84
N TYR A 618 29.01 18.60 -19.85
CA TYR A 618 29.41 19.34 -18.65
C TYR A 618 29.77 18.44 -17.45
N THR A 619 30.00 17.14 -17.69
CA THR A 619 30.31 16.17 -16.62
C THR A 619 31.58 15.37 -16.90
N GLY A 620 32.23 14.95 -15.81
CA GLY A 620 33.38 14.03 -15.84
C GLY A 620 34.64 14.60 -16.51
N ASN A 621 35.41 13.75 -17.18
CA ASN A 621 36.70 14.09 -17.79
C ASN A 621 36.62 15.11 -18.95
N ASN A 622 35.42 15.52 -19.37
CA ASN A 622 35.23 16.59 -20.35
C ASN A 622 35.51 17.98 -19.76
N ILE A 623 35.35 18.13 -18.43
CA ILE A 623 35.68 19.37 -17.69
C ILE A 623 37.18 19.69 -17.82
N HIS A 624 38.05 18.68 -17.79
CA HIS A 624 39.49 18.85 -17.96
C HIS A 624 39.95 19.10 -19.40
N LYS A 625 39.10 18.85 -20.40
CA LYS A 625 39.42 19.16 -21.81
C LYS A 625 39.12 20.61 -22.19
N LEU A 626 38.30 21.30 -21.41
CA LEU A 626 37.90 22.70 -21.64
C LEU A 626 38.84 23.71 -20.98
N GLU A 627 39.85 23.26 -20.22
CA GLU A 627 40.91 24.14 -19.67
C GLU A 627 41.86 24.70 -20.74
N SER A 628 41.73 24.31 -22.01
CA SER A 628 42.40 24.96 -23.14
C SER A 628 41.47 25.96 -23.84
N ASP A 629 41.47 27.20 -23.35
CA ASP A 629 41.15 28.47 -24.04
C ASP A 629 40.02 28.49 -25.09
N GLU A 630 38.85 27.92 -24.82
CA GLU A 630 37.63 28.23 -25.60
C GLU A 630 36.44 28.50 -24.68
N VAL A 631 36.06 29.79 -24.61
CA VAL A 631 34.82 30.26 -23.99
C VAL A 631 33.66 29.80 -24.85
N ILE A 632 32.81 28.91 -24.32
CA ILE A 632 31.56 28.53 -24.98
C ILE A 632 30.48 29.52 -24.53
N GLU A 633 30.10 30.44 -25.42
CA GLU A 633 28.91 31.27 -25.24
C GLU A 633 27.65 30.40 -25.22
N ALA A 634 26.77 30.68 -24.26
CA ALA A 634 25.49 30.03 -24.10
C ALA A 634 24.47 30.62 -25.08
N ASP A 635 24.59 30.31 -26.37
CA ASP A 635 23.47 30.44 -27.30
C ASP A 635 23.69 29.61 -28.57
N GLY A 636 22.75 28.68 -28.81
CA GLY A 636 22.63 27.96 -30.08
C GLY A 636 22.66 26.43 -29.95
N ASP A 637 21.62 25.78 -30.50
CA ASP A 637 21.62 24.35 -30.79
C ASP A 637 22.88 23.96 -31.60
N VAL A 638 23.76 23.16 -31.02
CA VAL A 638 24.94 22.61 -31.72
C VAL A 638 24.69 21.14 -32.09
N PRO A 639 24.40 20.82 -33.36
CA PRO A 639 24.36 19.45 -33.84
C PRO A 639 25.78 18.97 -34.13
N GLY A 640 26.28 18.05 -33.30
CA GLY A 640 27.42 17.20 -33.67
C GLY A 640 28.63 17.31 -32.76
N VAL A 641 28.60 16.65 -31.61
CA VAL A 641 29.83 16.29 -30.86
C VAL A 641 29.73 14.84 -30.37
N TYR A 642 29.53 13.90 -31.29
CA TYR A 642 30.04 12.54 -31.13
C TYR A 642 31.46 12.52 -31.70
N ILE A 643 32.46 12.88 -30.89
CA ILE A 643 33.86 12.63 -31.26
C ILE A 643 34.31 11.36 -30.53
N SER A 644 34.59 10.36 -31.36
CA SER A 644 35.07 9.03 -31.01
C SER A 644 36.38 9.07 -30.20
N TYR A 645 36.51 8.08 -29.30
CA TYR A 645 37.74 7.78 -28.57
C TYR A 645 38.90 7.54 -29.55
N ASN A 646 39.90 8.41 -29.56
CA ASN A 646 41.15 8.20 -30.29
C ASN A 646 42.24 7.69 -29.31
N PRO A 647 42.75 6.45 -29.45
CA PRO A 647 43.58 5.80 -28.45
C PRO A 647 45.07 6.05 -28.71
N LYS A 648 45.54 7.30 -28.59
CA LYS A 648 47.00 7.58 -28.59
C LYS A 648 47.31 8.80 -27.73
N ARG A 649 47.62 8.57 -26.45
CA ARG A 649 48.58 9.34 -25.63
C ARG A 649 48.75 8.67 -24.27
N ASP A 650 49.56 7.61 -24.25
CA ASP A 650 50.27 7.16 -23.06
C ASP A 650 51.42 8.13 -22.80
N ASN A 651 51.41 8.82 -21.65
CA ASN A 651 52.59 9.17 -20.84
C ASN A 651 52.26 10.22 -19.77
N ILE A 652 51.62 9.82 -18.66
CA ILE A 652 51.74 10.53 -17.36
C ILE A 652 51.80 9.48 -16.23
N ARG A 653 52.98 8.87 -16.05
CA ARG A 653 53.37 8.19 -14.81
C ARG A 653 54.41 9.06 -14.11
N SER A 654 54.00 10.01 -13.25
CA SER A 654 54.92 10.60 -12.26
C SER A 654 54.25 11.12 -10.99
N THR A 655 52.94 11.32 -10.92
CA THR A 655 52.28 11.97 -9.77
C THR A 655 51.98 11.06 -8.56
N LYS A 656 52.24 9.75 -8.63
CA LYS A 656 51.98 8.82 -7.50
C LYS A 656 53.11 8.77 -6.45
N GLN A 657 54.35 9.11 -6.80
CA GLN A 657 55.47 9.06 -5.84
C GLN A 657 55.55 10.31 -4.94
N ASP A 658 55.17 11.48 -5.45
CA ASP A 658 55.20 12.73 -4.68
C ASP A 658 54.10 12.81 -3.61
N PHE A 659 52.96 12.15 -3.85
CA PHE A 659 51.85 12.12 -2.89
C PHE A 659 52.16 11.21 -1.67
N MET A 660 52.87 10.09 -1.87
CA MET A 660 53.30 9.21 -0.76
C MET A 660 54.41 9.81 0.10
N MET A 661 55.26 10.67 -0.45
CA MET A 661 56.31 11.37 0.32
C MET A 661 55.74 12.47 1.22
N LYS A 662 54.70 13.20 0.77
CA LYS A 662 54.05 14.26 1.57
C LYS A 662 53.27 13.71 2.77
N GLN A 663 52.61 12.55 2.65
CA GLN A 663 51.91 11.94 3.79
C GLN A 663 52.84 11.43 4.90
N LYS A 664 54.05 10.94 4.56
CA LYS A 664 55.02 10.49 5.58
C LYS A 664 55.67 11.63 6.38
N LYS A 665 55.71 12.86 5.85
CA LYS A 665 56.23 14.03 6.59
C LYS A 665 55.23 14.56 7.63
N ASN A 666 53.93 14.54 7.35
CA ASN A 666 52.92 15.08 8.28
C ASN A 666 52.64 14.17 9.49
N GLN A 667 52.84 12.84 9.38
CA GLN A 667 52.71 11.94 10.54
C GLN A 667 53.87 12.01 11.54
N LYS A 668 55.02 12.60 11.18
CA LYS A 668 56.18 12.74 12.10
C LYS A 668 56.15 14.01 12.95
N VAL A 669 55.33 15.01 12.61
CA VAL A 669 55.29 16.31 13.32
C VAL A 669 54.31 16.30 14.51
N GLN A 670 53.33 15.40 14.53
CA GLN A 670 52.31 15.35 15.61
C GLN A 670 52.69 14.55 16.87
N ARG A 671 53.92 14.01 16.97
CA ARG A 671 54.40 13.25 18.15
C ARG A 671 55.42 13.98 19.04
N ARG A 672 55.62 15.29 18.86
CA ARG A 672 56.58 16.07 19.68
C ARG A 672 56.01 17.39 20.16
N THR A 673 55.00 17.37 21.02
CA THR A 673 54.67 18.51 21.91
C THR A 673 53.82 18.03 23.09
N VAL A 674 54.48 17.55 24.15
CA VAL A 674 53.98 17.59 25.53
C VAL A 674 55.24 17.82 26.41
N PRO A 675 55.39 18.95 27.12
CA PRO A 675 56.41 19.08 28.15
C PRO A 675 55.87 18.56 29.50
N VAL A 676 56.84 18.13 30.30
CA VAL A 676 56.79 17.38 31.58
C VAL A 676 55.82 17.91 32.62
#